data_AF-A0A158P9S1-F1
#
_entry.id   AF-A0A158P9S1-F1
#
_cell.length_a   1.000
_cell.length_b   1.000
_cell.length_c   1.000
_cell.angle_alpha   90.00
_cell.angle_beta   90.00
_cell.angle_gamma   90.00
#
_symmetry.space_group_name_H-M   'P 1'
#
loop_
_entity.id
_entity.type
_entity.pdbx_description
1 polymer ?
#
loop_
_entity_poly.entity_id
_entity_poly.type
_entity_poly.pdbx_seq_one_letter_code
_entity_poly.pdbx_strand_id
1 'polypeptide(L)'
;MSEPPSLEDILAKKRKEEEEQEKPKFLSREERAALALQRRVEQIEKMKENQRRIEESRRQFEAEAKKYDGRDRDHERSRDRSRDRRERSRSRERREKRERSRSREKDRDRDRRARSKSKERDRRDRSRSKEKRDRDRDGRSIRTDNKINDDTFDANKLQEAVKVRYLGMQKEKKKRGRRLHERKFVFDWDASEDTSQDYNKLYQKRHEVQFFGRGAIAGIDLNTQKKNNNVFYQAIMEKRRTEEEKLMEKARLEKEKVRERKSAHDDRHWKMKPLEEMTERDWRIFREDFNISIKGGRVPKPLRAWEECGLPDEVYQAIQKASCGVGYSEPTPIQRQAIPIGLQNRDVIGVAETGSGKTAAFLIPLLVWITGLPKLERQEHYDQGPYAVILAPTRELAQQIEEETNKFGELLKIRTVSVIGGASREDQGMKLRMGVEVVIATPGRLLDVLENRYLLLNQCSYVILDEADRMLDMGFEPEVQKVLSYLPVSNQKPDTDDIEHEEALMNNFATREKYRQTVMFTATMSPAIERLARAYLRRPAVVHIGSAGRPTERVEQVALSLFLIVYMLSEDKKKKKLVEVLEEHFEPPIIIFVNQKKGADLLAKGLSKLNFNPVVLHGGKGQETREYALQALKDKTKDILVATDVAGRGIDIKDVSLVLNYDMAKSIEDYTHRIGRTGIIYVPFFC
;
A
#
# COMPACT_ATOMS: atom_id res chain seq x y z
N MET A 1 -53.20 69.04 67.74
CA MET A 1 -51.94 68.38 67.35
C MET A 1 -51.12 68.20 68.61
N SER A 2 -50.92 66.97 69.06
CA SER A 2 -49.92 66.66 70.10
C SER A 2 -48.68 66.13 69.37
N GLU A 3 -47.55 66.80 69.53
CA GLU A 3 -46.27 66.39 68.93
C GLU A 3 -45.91 64.95 69.34
N PRO A 4 -45.31 64.14 68.44
CA PRO A 4 -44.83 62.81 68.81
C PRO A 4 -43.73 62.94 69.87
N PRO A 5 -43.71 62.04 70.88
CA PRO A 5 -42.75 62.11 71.99
C PRO A 5 -41.31 62.07 71.47
N SER A 6 -40.43 62.82 72.12
CA SER A 6 -39.04 62.96 71.70
C SER A 6 -38.30 61.62 71.80
N LEU A 7 -37.22 61.46 71.03
CA LEU A 7 -36.39 60.24 71.04
C LEU A 7 -35.84 59.95 72.44
N GLU A 8 -35.61 61.00 73.24
CA GLU A 8 -35.18 60.92 74.64
C GLU A 8 -36.29 60.36 75.55
N ASP A 9 -37.56 60.70 75.31
CA ASP A 9 -38.70 60.17 76.08
C ASP A 9 -38.93 58.68 75.81
N ILE A 10 -38.68 58.21 74.59
CA ILE A 10 -38.80 56.80 74.20
C ILE A 10 -37.66 55.98 74.81
N LEU A 11 -36.44 56.51 74.79
CA LEU A 11 -35.27 55.87 75.42
C LEU A 11 -35.39 55.85 76.95
N ALA A 12 -35.94 56.91 77.56
CA ALA A 12 -36.22 56.95 78.99
C ALA A 12 -37.33 55.96 79.39
N LYS A 13 -38.38 55.78 78.57
CA LYS A 13 -39.39 54.74 78.76
C LYS A 13 -38.80 53.34 78.63
N LYS A 14 -37.98 53.08 77.61
CA LYS A 14 -37.31 51.79 77.45
C LYS A 14 -36.35 51.47 78.59
N ARG A 15 -35.56 52.44 79.06
CA ARG A 15 -34.69 52.25 80.23
C ARG A 15 -35.49 51.98 81.50
N LYS A 16 -36.61 52.68 81.71
CA LYS A 16 -37.52 52.38 82.84
C LYS A 16 -38.16 51.00 82.71
N GLU A 17 -38.58 50.59 81.52
CA GLU A 17 -39.13 49.25 81.27
C GLU A 17 -38.07 48.15 81.45
N GLU A 18 -36.82 48.40 81.05
CA GLU A 18 -35.68 47.51 81.27
C GLU A 18 -35.30 47.42 82.76
N GLU A 19 -35.25 48.55 83.49
CA GLU A 19 -35.03 48.57 84.94
C GLU A 19 -36.19 47.93 85.73
N GLU A 20 -37.43 48.01 85.24
CA GLU A 20 -38.59 47.28 85.80
C GLU A 20 -38.58 45.78 85.46
N GLN A 21 -37.94 45.38 84.36
CA GLN A 21 -37.74 43.98 83.98
C GLN A 21 -36.54 43.33 84.68
N GLU A 22 -35.51 44.10 85.03
CA GLU A 22 -34.34 43.64 85.80
C GLU A 22 -34.67 43.38 87.27
N LYS A 23 -35.74 43.99 87.81
CA LYS A 23 -36.21 43.67 89.16
C LYS A 23 -36.86 42.28 89.18
N PRO A 24 -36.35 41.31 89.96
CA PRO A 24 -36.93 39.98 90.02
C PRO A 24 -38.35 40.05 90.60
N LYS A 25 -39.37 39.79 89.76
CA LYS A 25 -40.77 39.71 90.20
C LYS A 25 -40.96 38.43 91.02
N PHE A 26 -41.46 38.59 92.25
CA PHE A 26 -41.80 37.47 93.11
C PHE A 26 -43.04 36.75 92.54
N LEU A 27 -42.86 35.53 92.06
CA LEU A 27 -43.94 34.65 91.61
C LEU A 27 -44.32 33.70 92.75
N SER A 28 -45.63 33.50 92.95
CA SER A 28 -46.14 32.55 93.94
C SER A 28 -45.67 31.12 93.62
N ARG A 29 -45.73 30.21 94.60
CA ARG A 29 -45.34 28.81 94.39
C ARG A 29 -46.20 28.13 93.31
N GLU A 30 -47.49 28.45 93.26
CA GLU A 30 -48.43 27.92 92.26
C GLU A 30 -48.17 28.49 90.87
N GLU A 31 -47.88 29.80 90.77
CA GLU A 31 -47.56 30.45 89.50
C GLU A 31 -46.24 29.93 88.91
N ARG A 32 -45.23 29.69 89.75
CA ARG A 32 -43.98 29.04 89.32
C ARG A 32 -44.20 27.62 88.84
N ALA A 33 -45.08 26.86 89.51
CA ALA A 33 -45.43 25.51 89.08
C ALA A 33 -46.16 25.51 87.73
N ALA A 34 -47.11 26.44 87.53
CA ALA A 34 -47.84 26.58 86.27
C ALA A 34 -46.92 26.98 85.10
N LEU A 35 -46.01 27.94 85.32
CA LEU A 35 -45.08 28.42 84.30
C LEU A 35 -44.00 27.37 83.96
N ALA A 36 -43.58 26.57 84.94
CA ALA A 36 -42.72 25.41 84.72
C ALA A 36 -43.45 24.30 83.93
N LEU A 37 -44.74 24.10 84.17
CA LEU A 37 -45.59 23.16 83.41
C LEU A 37 -45.74 23.60 81.95
N GLN A 38 -46.03 24.89 81.71
CA GLN A 38 -46.10 25.43 80.36
C GLN A 38 -44.77 25.30 79.61
N ARG A 39 -43.64 25.64 80.26
CA ARG A 39 -42.31 25.44 79.67
C ARG A 39 -42.02 23.97 79.36
N ARG A 40 -42.48 23.03 80.21
CA ARG A 40 -42.37 21.59 79.95
C ARG A 40 -43.20 21.17 78.75
N VAL A 41 -44.44 21.65 78.62
CA VAL A 41 -45.31 21.37 77.47
C VAL A 41 -44.66 21.89 76.19
N GLU A 42 -44.15 23.11 76.21
CA GLU A 42 -43.49 23.74 75.06
C GLU A 42 -42.19 23.00 74.66
N GLN A 43 -41.41 22.52 75.65
CA GLN A 43 -40.24 21.67 75.39
C GLN A 43 -40.63 20.31 74.79
N ILE A 44 -41.72 19.71 75.25
CA ILE A 44 -42.23 18.44 74.72
C ILE A 44 -42.73 18.64 73.28
N GLU A 45 -43.39 19.76 72.98
CA GLU A 45 -43.81 20.08 71.61
C GLU A 45 -42.62 20.29 70.68
N LYS A 46 -41.60 21.05 71.09
CA LYS A 46 -40.35 21.21 70.32
C LYS A 46 -39.63 19.88 70.10
N MET A 47 -39.64 18.97 71.09
CA MET A 47 -39.10 17.62 70.92
C MET A 47 -39.92 16.80 69.91
N LYS A 48 -41.25 16.85 69.96
CA LYS A 48 -42.12 16.16 68.99
C LYS A 48 -41.96 16.71 67.58
N GLU A 49 -41.80 18.01 67.43
CA GLU A 49 -41.56 18.66 66.13
C GLU A 49 -40.20 18.25 65.55
N ASN A 50 -39.14 18.23 66.37
CA ASN A 50 -37.85 17.70 65.95
C ASN A 50 -37.90 16.21 65.61
N GLN A 51 -38.62 15.39 66.37
CA GLN A 51 -38.83 13.97 66.03
C GLN A 51 -39.53 13.81 64.69
N ARG A 52 -40.58 14.60 64.41
CA ARG A 52 -41.28 14.59 63.12
C ARG A 52 -40.35 15.01 61.97
N ARG A 53 -39.53 16.05 62.14
CA ARG A 53 -38.53 16.45 61.14
C ARG A 53 -37.49 15.36 60.88
N ILE A 54 -37.05 14.66 61.92
CA ILE A 54 -36.12 13.54 61.80
C ILE A 54 -36.79 12.36 61.08
N GLU A 55 -38.03 12.03 61.40
CA GLU A 55 -38.81 10.99 60.71
C GLU A 55 -39.05 11.32 59.23
N GLU A 56 -39.39 12.56 58.90
CA GLU A 56 -39.53 13.01 57.52
C GLU A 56 -38.20 12.94 56.76
N SER A 57 -37.10 13.38 57.37
CA SER A 57 -35.76 13.28 56.78
C SER A 57 -35.34 11.83 56.57
N ARG A 58 -35.63 10.94 57.53
CA ARG A 58 -35.37 9.50 57.43
C ARG A 58 -36.24 8.85 56.36
N ARG A 59 -37.51 9.27 56.22
CA ARG A 59 -38.42 8.78 55.18
C ARG A 59 -37.98 9.23 53.79
N GLN A 60 -37.49 10.46 53.64
CA GLN A 60 -36.88 10.95 52.40
C GLN A 60 -35.62 10.15 52.06
N PHE A 61 -34.73 9.94 53.03
CA PHE A 61 -33.52 9.13 52.87
C PHE A 61 -33.84 7.66 52.50
N GLU A 62 -34.80 7.01 53.16
CA GLU A 62 -35.25 5.65 52.83
C GLU A 62 -35.92 5.57 51.44
N ALA A 63 -36.67 6.59 51.03
CA ALA A 63 -37.26 6.66 49.69
C ALA A 63 -36.17 6.82 48.60
N GLU A 64 -35.12 7.58 48.88
CA GLU A 64 -33.98 7.79 48.00
C GLU A 64 -33.09 6.54 47.94
N ALA A 65 -32.87 5.87 49.07
CA ALA A 65 -32.18 4.58 49.14
C ALA A 65 -32.96 3.47 48.39
N LYS A 66 -34.29 3.42 48.50
CA LYS A 66 -35.14 2.48 47.73
C LYS A 66 -35.10 2.75 46.22
N LYS A 67 -34.89 4.00 45.78
CA LYS A 67 -34.66 4.33 44.36
C LYS A 67 -33.32 3.79 43.85
N TYR A 68 -32.31 3.71 44.70
CA TYR A 68 -31.01 3.10 44.37
C TYR A 68 -31.06 1.56 44.40
N ASP A 69 -31.68 0.96 45.40
CA ASP A 69 -31.82 -0.51 45.54
C ASP A 69 -32.76 -1.13 44.46
N GLY A 70 -33.68 -0.32 43.90
CA GLY A 70 -34.53 -0.71 42.77
C GLY A 70 -33.77 -0.93 41.45
N ARG A 71 -32.60 -0.30 41.25
CA ARG A 71 -31.80 -0.48 40.02
C ARG A 71 -31.01 -1.80 40.01
N ASP A 72 -30.59 -2.31 41.16
CA ASP A 72 -29.87 -3.59 41.24
C ASP A 72 -30.81 -4.80 41.18
N ARG A 73 -32.05 -4.70 41.70
CA ARG A 73 -33.04 -5.79 41.58
C ARG A 73 -33.51 -6.07 40.15
N ASP A 74 -33.54 -5.05 39.27
CA ASP A 74 -33.89 -5.25 37.86
C ASP A 74 -32.73 -5.90 37.07
N HIS A 75 -31.49 -5.72 37.53
CA HIS A 75 -30.32 -6.37 36.93
C HIS A 75 -30.19 -7.83 37.36
N GLU A 76 -30.50 -8.17 38.62
CA GLU A 76 -30.56 -9.57 39.09
C GLU A 76 -31.76 -10.33 38.50
N ARG A 77 -32.96 -9.75 38.43
CA ARG A 77 -34.13 -10.39 37.77
C ARG A 77 -33.89 -10.65 36.28
N SER A 78 -33.12 -9.80 35.60
CA SER A 78 -32.73 -10.01 34.19
C SER A 78 -31.69 -11.11 34.02
N ARG A 79 -30.77 -11.27 34.98
CA ARG A 79 -29.80 -12.38 35.01
C ARG A 79 -30.48 -13.72 35.32
N ASP A 80 -31.41 -13.78 36.27
CA ASP A 80 -32.13 -15.02 36.59
C ASP A 80 -33.10 -15.45 35.49
N ARG A 81 -33.85 -14.52 34.87
CA ARG A 81 -34.70 -14.86 33.69
C ARG A 81 -33.89 -15.36 32.50
N SER A 82 -32.64 -14.91 32.35
CA SER A 82 -31.72 -15.36 31.31
C SER A 82 -31.09 -16.73 31.63
N ARG A 83 -30.85 -17.00 32.92
CA ARG A 83 -30.36 -18.29 33.42
C ARG A 83 -31.44 -19.38 33.32
N ASP A 84 -32.68 -19.07 33.70
CA ASP A 84 -33.84 -19.96 33.57
C ASP A 84 -34.20 -20.26 32.10
N ARG A 85 -34.07 -19.27 31.20
CA ARG A 85 -34.22 -19.51 29.75
C ARG A 85 -33.13 -20.43 29.20
N ARG A 86 -31.88 -20.30 29.66
CA ARG A 86 -30.75 -21.18 29.27
C ARG A 86 -30.87 -22.59 29.86
N GLU A 87 -31.41 -22.73 31.07
CA GLU A 87 -31.66 -24.05 31.68
C GLU A 87 -32.88 -24.75 31.06
N ARG A 88 -33.97 -24.04 30.75
CA ARG A 88 -35.11 -24.62 30.02
C ARG A 88 -34.76 -25.03 28.59
N SER A 89 -33.88 -24.30 27.90
CA SER A 89 -33.40 -24.68 26.56
C SER A 89 -32.45 -25.88 26.60
N ARG A 90 -31.50 -25.93 27.55
CA ARG A 90 -30.65 -27.12 27.78
C ARG A 90 -31.44 -28.36 28.23
N SER A 91 -32.53 -28.16 28.97
CA SER A 91 -33.45 -29.24 29.39
C SER A 91 -34.30 -29.75 28.22
N ARG A 92 -34.76 -28.85 27.32
CA ARG A 92 -35.44 -29.21 26.06
C ARG A 92 -34.51 -29.97 25.12
N GLU A 93 -33.27 -29.52 24.93
CA GLU A 93 -32.28 -30.22 24.10
C GLU A 93 -31.88 -31.59 24.68
N ARG A 94 -31.79 -31.73 26.02
CA ARG A 94 -31.58 -33.04 26.67
C ARG A 94 -32.79 -33.97 26.54
N ARG A 95 -34.01 -33.42 26.51
CA ARG A 95 -35.27 -34.19 26.30
C ARG A 95 -35.42 -34.61 24.85
N GLU A 96 -35.11 -33.75 23.89
CA GLU A 96 -35.06 -34.08 22.45
C GLU A 96 -33.93 -35.05 22.11
N LYS A 97 -32.76 -34.95 22.76
CA LYS A 97 -31.70 -35.98 22.64
C LYS A 97 -32.15 -37.32 23.23
N ARG A 98 -32.80 -37.34 24.40
CA ARG A 98 -33.34 -38.59 25.01
C ARG A 98 -34.51 -39.19 24.22
N GLU A 99 -35.33 -38.37 23.57
CA GLU A 99 -36.41 -38.83 22.69
C GLU A 99 -35.87 -39.36 21.35
N ARG A 100 -34.81 -38.74 20.78
CA ARG A 100 -34.05 -39.30 19.65
C ARG A 100 -33.25 -40.56 19.99
N SER A 101 -32.86 -40.74 21.26
CA SER A 101 -32.24 -41.98 21.76
C SER A 101 -33.28 -43.09 21.96
N ARG A 102 -34.47 -42.76 22.48
CA ARG A 102 -35.58 -43.72 22.67
C ARG A 102 -36.28 -44.10 21.36
N SER A 103 -36.24 -43.25 20.35
CA SER A 103 -36.67 -43.58 18.98
C SER A 103 -35.62 -44.36 18.18
N ARG A 104 -34.45 -44.66 18.77
CA ARG A 104 -33.43 -45.56 18.20
C ARG A 104 -33.37 -46.93 18.89
N GLU A 105 -34.23 -47.18 19.87
CA GLU A 105 -34.37 -48.47 20.58
C GLU A 105 -35.74 -49.14 20.37
N LYS A 106 -36.58 -48.61 19.48
CA LYS A 106 -37.87 -49.22 19.08
C LYS A 106 -38.03 -49.39 17.56
N ASP A 107 -36.92 -49.55 16.84
CA ASP A 107 -36.90 -50.01 15.45
C ASP A 107 -35.89 -51.16 15.26
N ARG A 108 -35.99 -52.16 16.15
CA ARG A 108 -35.57 -53.55 15.91
C ARG A 108 -36.71 -54.45 16.34
N ASP A 109 -37.75 -54.48 15.50
CA ASP A 109 -38.56 -55.66 15.16
C ASP A 109 -39.89 -55.21 14.55
N ARG A 110 -39.82 -54.79 13.28
CA ARG A 110 -40.79 -55.17 12.25
C ARG A 110 -40.22 -54.86 10.88
N ASP A 111 -39.31 -55.73 10.47
CA ASP A 111 -39.22 -56.03 9.04
C ASP A 111 -40.60 -56.47 8.56
N ARG A 112 -41.12 -55.80 7.52
CA ARG A 112 -41.48 -56.49 6.27
C ARG A 112 -41.91 -55.48 5.20
N ARG A 113 -41.00 -55.37 4.24
CA ARG A 113 -41.22 -55.28 2.79
C ARG A 113 -41.35 -53.90 2.16
N ALA A 114 -40.67 -53.84 1.02
CA ALA A 114 -40.83 -52.96 -0.12
C ALA A 114 -40.28 -51.54 0.09
N ARG A 115 -38.98 -51.34 -0.16
CA ARG A 115 -38.42 -51.03 -1.49
C ARG A 115 -39.23 -49.99 -2.27
N SER A 116 -38.47 -48.95 -2.65
CA SER A 116 -38.57 -48.16 -3.87
C SER A 116 -39.37 -46.86 -3.85
N LYS A 117 -38.58 -45.79 -3.94
CA LYS A 117 -38.76 -44.65 -4.85
C LYS A 117 -40.03 -43.82 -4.68
N SER A 118 -39.94 -42.82 -3.80
CA SER A 118 -40.61 -41.54 -4.04
C SER A 118 -39.75 -40.67 -4.96
N LYS A 119 -40.01 -40.79 -6.26
CA LYS A 119 -39.77 -39.68 -7.19
C LYS A 119 -41.13 -39.23 -7.70
N GLU A 120 -41.25 -37.92 -7.75
CA GLU A 120 -42.23 -37.14 -8.49
C GLU A 120 -43.62 -36.88 -7.89
N ARG A 121 -43.88 -35.57 -7.84
CA ARG A 121 -45.16 -34.89 -8.06
C ARG A 121 -46.12 -35.03 -6.88
N ASP A 122 -46.56 -33.95 -6.27
CA ASP A 122 -47.13 -32.74 -6.85
C ASP A 122 -46.82 -31.54 -5.93
N ARG A 123 -46.41 -30.39 -6.47
CA ARG A 123 -47.27 -29.36 -7.10
C ARG A 123 -48.37 -28.86 -6.17
N ARG A 124 -48.40 -27.53 -6.07
CA ARG A 124 -49.41 -26.65 -5.43
C ARG A 124 -49.30 -26.67 -3.90
N ASP A 125 -49.01 -25.58 -3.18
CA ASP A 125 -49.11 -24.17 -3.49
C ASP A 125 -47.97 -23.43 -2.77
N ARG A 126 -46.97 -23.01 -3.54
CA ARG A 126 -46.11 -21.88 -3.20
C ARG A 126 -46.71 -20.64 -3.82
N SER A 127 -47.74 -20.11 -3.18
CA SER A 127 -48.17 -18.73 -3.40
C SER A 127 -48.44 -18.09 -2.05
N ARG A 128 -47.69 -17.01 -1.78
CA ARG A 128 -47.73 -16.11 -0.62
C ARG A 128 -47.05 -16.58 0.67
N SER A 129 -45.72 -16.53 0.64
CA SER A 129 -44.94 -16.18 1.83
C SER A 129 -43.65 -15.46 1.44
N LYS A 130 -43.83 -14.31 0.78
CA LYS A 130 -42.79 -13.29 0.60
C LYS A 130 -43.41 -11.90 0.66
N GLU A 131 -43.99 -11.58 1.81
CA GLU A 131 -44.30 -10.22 2.25
C GLU A 131 -44.55 -10.25 3.76
N LYS A 132 -44.05 -9.25 4.48
CA LYS A 132 -43.99 -9.11 5.96
C LYS A 132 -42.92 -9.94 6.68
N ARG A 133 -41.66 -9.57 6.45
CA ARG A 133 -40.68 -9.32 7.54
C ARG A 133 -39.76 -8.15 7.16
N ASP A 134 -40.39 -7.04 6.79
CA ASP A 134 -39.88 -5.69 7.07
C ASP A 134 -40.86 -5.09 8.08
N ARG A 135 -40.35 -4.33 9.06
CA ARG A 135 -41.01 -3.83 10.28
C ARG A 135 -40.90 -4.79 11.47
N ASP A 136 -39.80 -4.66 12.20
CA ASP A 136 -39.82 -4.38 13.64
C ASP A 136 -38.38 -4.25 14.15
N ARG A 137 -37.76 -3.12 13.79
CA ARG A 137 -36.64 -2.55 14.53
C ARG A 137 -36.68 -1.02 14.50
N ASP A 138 -37.88 -0.45 14.67
CA ASP A 138 -38.06 0.96 15.00
C ASP A 138 -38.67 1.06 16.40
N GLY A 139 -37.88 1.68 17.28
CA GLY A 139 -38.14 1.81 18.70
C GLY A 139 -36.92 2.31 19.47
N ARG A 140 -35.95 2.94 18.78
CA ARG A 140 -35.11 3.96 19.39
C ARG A 140 -35.78 5.29 19.08
N SER A 141 -36.02 6.07 20.12
CA SER A 141 -36.55 7.42 20.09
C SER A 141 -36.09 8.17 18.85
N ILE A 142 -37.05 8.70 18.10
CA ILE A 142 -36.88 9.74 17.10
C ILE A 142 -36.18 10.91 17.80
N ARG A 143 -34.85 10.94 17.72
CA ARG A 143 -34.10 12.19 17.66
C ARG A 143 -34.26 12.61 16.21
N THR A 144 -35.06 13.63 15.99
CA THR A 144 -35.10 14.34 14.72
C THR A 144 -33.68 14.59 14.25
N ASP A 145 -33.30 13.95 13.15
CA ASP A 145 -32.12 14.28 12.36
C ASP A 145 -32.37 15.63 11.69
N ASN A 146 -32.38 16.69 12.50
CA ASN A 146 -31.79 17.96 12.09
C ASN A 146 -30.28 17.80 12.25
N LYS A 147 -29.64 17.10 11.32
CA LYS A 147 -28.22 17.38 11.01
C LYS A 147 -28.14 18.69 10.24
N ILE A 148 -28.53 19.76 10.93
CA ILE A 148 -27.91 21.06 10.73
C ILE A 148 -26.59 20.93 11.48
N ASN A 149 -25.48 21.22 10.80
CA ASN A 149 -24.12 21.30 11.33
C ASN A 149 -24.08 21.77 12.79
N ASP A 150 -23.87 20.86 13.75
CA ASP A 150 -23.52 21.28 15.10
C ASP A 150 -21.99 21.38 15.18
N ASP A 151 -21.50 22.43 14.52
CA ASP A 151 -20.24 23.08 14.88
C ASP A 151 -20.37 23.52 16.34
N THR A 152 -19.93 22.69 17.29
CA THR A 152 -20.19 22.92 18.70
C THR A 152 -19.45 24.15 19.22
N PHE A 153 -20.21 25.15 19.66
CA PHE A 153 -19.71 26.24 20.49
C PHE A 153 -19.14 25.63 21.78
N ASP A 154 -17.83 25.76 22.02
CA ASP A 154 -17.18 25.24 23.22
C ASP A 154 -17.51 26.14 24.43
N ALA A 155 -18.76 26.07 24.91
CA ALA A 155 -19.25 26.86 26.05
C ALA A 155 -18.38 26.66 27.30
N ASN A 156 -17.82 25.47 27.47
CA ASN A 156 -16.93 25.13 28.58
C ASN A 156 -15.60 25.89 28.50
N LYS A 157 -14.95 25.95 27.33
CA LYS A 157 -13.71 26.70 27.15
C LYS A 157 -13.94 28.22 27.27
N LEU A 158 -15.08 28.71 26.80
CA LEU A 158 -15.47 30.11 27.01
C LEU A 158 -15.63 30.41 28.51
N GLN A 159 -16.37 29.58 29.25
CA GLN A 159 -16.54 29.76 30.70
C GLN A 159 -15.21 29.65 31.44
N GLU A 160 -14.32 28.75 31.03
CA GLU A 160 -12.97 28.62 31.57
C GLU A 160 -12.14 29.87 31.29
N ALA A 161 -12.15 30.39 30.06
CA ALA A 161 -11.46 31.63 29.69
C ALA A 161 -11.97 32.84 30.51
N VAL A 162 -13.29 32.93 30.75
CA VAL A 162 -13.90 33.96 31.60
C VAL A 162 -13.46 33.80 33.06
N LYS A 163 -13.51 32.59 33.61
CA LYS A 163 -13.08 32.29 34.99
C LYS A 163 -11.60 32.65 35.19
N VAL A 164 -10.72 32.26 34.26
CA VAL A 164 -9.28 32.58 34.32
C VAL A 164 -9.03 34.09 34.27
N ARG A 165 -9.83 34.85 33.52
CA ARG A 165 -9.68 36.30 33.40
C ARG A 165 -10.10 37.06 34.66
N TYR A 166 -11.19 36.65 35.32
CA TYR A 166 -11.79 37.44 36.41
C TYR A 166 -11.57 36.87 37.81
N LEU A 167 -11.44 35.54 37.97
CA LEU A 167 -11.26 34.90 39.28
C LEU A 167 -9.79 34.73 39.66
N GLY A 168 -8.86 35.28 38.88
CA GLY A 168 -7.43 35.30 39.21
C GLY A 168 -6.79 33.92 39.36
N MET A 169 -7.41 32.86 38.84
CA MET A 169 -6.78 31.54 38.76
C MET A 169 -5.46 31.73 38.03
N GLN A 170 -4.34 31.48 38.72
CA GLN A 170 -3.02 31.56 38.11
C GLN A 170 -3.08 30.71 36.84
N LYS A 171 -2.89 31.34 35.66
CA LYS A 171 -2.51 30.58 34.48
C LYS A 171 -1.37 29.70 34.95
N GLU A 172 -1.55 28.38 34.95
CA GLU A 172 -0.38 27.52 34.87
C GLU A 172 0.36 28.06 33.65
N LYS A 173 1.46 28.79 33.89
CA LYS A 173 2.29 29.26 32.80
C LYS A 173 2.55 27.98 32.02
N LYS A 174 1.99 27.84 30.82
CA LYS A 174 2.34 26.75 29.88
C LYS A 174 3.83 26.64 30.06
N LYS A 175 4.32 25.55 30.67
CA LYS A 175 5.74 25.41 30.95
C LYS A 175 6.37 25.68 29.60
N ARG A 176 7.05 26.83 29.44
CA ARG A 176 7.86 27.07 28.24
C ARG A 176 8.64 25.78 28.14
N GLY A 177 8.39 24.98 27.10
CA GLY A 177 9.05 23.70 26.95
C GLY A 177 10.51 24.00 27.25
N ARG A 178 11.09 23.35 28.28
CA ARG A 178 12.50 23.53 28.61
C ARG A 178 13.21 23.54 27.28
N ARG A 179 13.97 24.59 26.95
CA ARG A 179 14.69 24.69 25.69
C ARG A 179 15.42 23.36 25.48
N LEU A 180 14.82 22.46 24.71
CA LEU A 180 15.41 21.16 24.38
C LEU A 180 16.50 21.35 23.31
N HIS A 181 16.75 22.61 22.94
CA HIS A 181 17.69 23.06 21.92
C HIS A 181 19.16 22.73 22.22
N GLU A 182 19.51 22.16 23.38
CA GLU A 182 20.87 21.65 23.62
C GLU A 182 21.03 20.13 23.41
N ARG A 183 19.93 19.34 23.31
CA ARG A 183 20.05 17.86 23.24
C ARG A 183 19.20 17.18 22.15
N LYS A 184 18.15 17.80 21.64
CA LYS A 184 17.36 17.27 20.52
C LYS A 184 16.91 18.40 19.62
N PHE A 185 17.38 18.39 18.37
CA PHE A 185 16.82 19.25 17.34
C PHE A 185 15.46 18.70 16.93
N VAL A 186 14.40 19.44 17.25
CA VAL A 186 13.05 19.19 16.79
C VAL A 186 12.82 20.13 15.60
N PHE A 187 12.61 19.57 14.41
CA PHE A 187 12.47 20.33 13.17
C PHE A 187 11.02 20.80 12.94
N ASP A 188 10.05 20.08 13.51
CA ASP A 188 8.63 20.42 13.41
C ASP A 188 8.14 21.21 14.62
N TRP A 189 7.14 22.06 14.38
CA TRP A 189 6.41 22.73 15.45
C TRP A 189 5.47 21.75 16.15
N ASP A 190 5.39 21.81 17.47
CA ASP A 190 4.45 20.99 18.23
C ASP A 190 3.01 21.53 18.04
N ALA A 191 2.03 20.64 17.87
CA ALA A 191 0.62 21.00 17.77
C ALA A 191 0.11 21.73 19.03
N SER A 192 0.79 21.56 20.17
CA SER A 192 0.49 22.30 21.40
C SER A 192 0.84 23.80 21.33
N GLU A 193 1.62 24.21 20.32
CA GLU A 193 1.99 25.60 20.00
C GLU A 193 1.00 26.27 19.03
N ASP A 194 0.01 25.53 18.51
CA ASP A 194 -1.07 26.10 17.70
C ASP A 194 -1.92 27.08 18.52
N THR A 195 -2.18 28.25 17.93
CA THR A 195 -2.96 29.36 18.54
C THR A 195 -4.30 29.60 17.83
N SER A 196 -4.57 28.87 16.75
CA SER A 196 -5.78 29.05 15.92
C SER A 196 -7.04 28.43 16.53
N GLN A 197 -6.90 27.56 17.55
CA GLN A 197 -8.01 26.91 18.25
C GLN A 197 -8.78 27.90 19.13
N ASP A 198 -9.74 28.59 18.54
CA ASP A 198 -10.64 29.49 19.25
C ASP A 198 -11.89 28.72 19.75
N TYR A 199 -12.50 29.18 20.85
CA TYR A 199 -13.80 28.68 21.33
C TYR A 199 -14.98 29.44 20.69
N ASN A 200 -14.72 30.61 20.12
CA ASN A 200 -15.74 31.46 19.52
C ASN A 200 -15.86 31.22 18.01
N LYS A 201 -17.08 30.91 17.56
CA LYS A 201 -17.43 30.64 16.16
C LYS A 201 -17.02 31.74 15.20
N LEU A 202 -17.10 33.01 15.62
CA LEU A 202 -16.71 34.16 14.79
C LEU A 202 -15.22 34.15 14.44
N TYR A 203 -14.39 33.58 15.32
CA TYR A 203 -12.95 33.51 15.15
C TYR A 203 -12.48 32.14 14.62
N GLN A 204 -13.28 31.09 14.77
CA GLN A 204 -13.09 29.80 14.09
C GLN A 204 -13.43 29.90 12.59
N LYS A 205 -14.58 30.51 12.25
CA LYS A 205 -15.03 30.74 10.87
C LYS A 205 -14.92 32.21 10.54
N ARG A 206 -13.68 32.72 10.48
CA ARG A 206 -13.43 34.12 10.09
C ARG A 206 -13.94 34.33 8.67
N HIS A 207 -14.68 35.41 8.47
CA HIS A 207 -15.06 35.81 7.13
C HIS A 207 -13.79 36.15 6.35
N GLU A 208 -13.49 35.34 5.34
CA GLU A 208 -12.36 35.60 4.45
C GLU A 208 -12.63 36.87 3.64
N VAL A 209 -11.60 37.69 3.49
CA VAL A 209 -11.72 38.96 2.78
C VAL A 209 -12.00 38.68 1.30
N GLN A 210 -13.22 38.98 0.87
CA GLN A 210 -13.57 38.97 -0.53
C GLN A 210 -13.19 40.33 -1.13
N PHE A 211 -12.01 40.42 -1.76
CA PHE A 211 -11.44 41.64 -2.38
C PHE A 211 -12.29 42.16 -3.56
N PHE A 212 -13.50 42.66 -3.28
CA PHE A 212 -14.50 43.10 -4.24
C PHE A 212 -14.81 42.07 -5.35
N GLY A 213 -14.56 40.78 -5.09
CA GLY A 213 -14.67 39.69 -6.07
C GLY A 213 -13.64 39.73 -7.21
N ARG A 214 -12.62 40.59 -7.13
CA ARG A 214 -11.59 40.78 -8.18
C ARG A 214 -10.18 40.47 -7.71
N GLY A 215 -9.87 40.70 -6.44
CA GLY A 215 -8.59 40.31 -5.84
C GLY A 215 -8.60 38.85 -5.38
N ALA A 216 -7.41 38.25 -5.34
CA ALA A 216 -7.19 36.88 -4.90
C ALA A 216 -6.08 36.82 -3.84
N ILE A 217 -6.12 35.81 -2.99
CA ILE A 217 -5.10 35.51 -2.00
C ILE A 217 -3.85 35.02 -2.73
N ALA A 218 -2.68 35.56 -2.37
CA ALA A 218 -1.41 35.20 -2.99
C ALA A 218 -1.03 33.73 -2.73
N GLY A 219 -0.44 33.07 -3.74
CA GLY A 219 0.08 31.70 -3.64
C GLY A 219 -0.95 30.59 -3.79
N ILE A 220 -2.25 30.89 -3.78
CA ILE A 220 -3.32 29.91 -4.02
C ILE A 220 -3.77 30.02 -5.49
N ASP A 221 -4.05 28.88 -6.14
CA ASP A 221 -4.54 28.85 -7.52
C ASP A 221 -5.80 29.72 -7.70
N LEU A 222 -5.74 30.64 -8.67
CA LEU A 222 -6.80 31.59 -8.98
C LEU A 222 -8.08 30.89 -9.41
N ASN A 223 -7.99 29.78 -10.14
CA ASN A 223 -9.17 29.06 -10.62
C ASN A 223 -9.91 28.37 -9.47
N THR A 224 -9.17 27.82 -8.51
CA THR A 224 -9.72 27.25 -7.28
C THR A 224 -10.36 28.32 -6.40
N GLN A 225 -9.72 29.48 -6.24
CA GLN A 225 -10.30 30.61 -5.49
C GLN A 225 -11.56 31.17 -6.14
N LYS A 226 -11.58 31.32 -7.48
CA LYS A 226 -12.75 31.78 -8.24
C LYS A 226 -13.95 30.84 -8.10
N LYS A 227 -13.73 29.53 -7.90
CA LYS A 227 -14.81 28.56 -7.65
C LYS A 227 -15.43 28.73 -6.26
N ASN A 228 -14.61 28.99 -5.25
CA ASN A 228 -15.05 29.05 -3.85
C ASN A 228 -15.63 30.42 -3.45
N ASN A 229 -15.04 31.52 -3.93
CA ASN A 229 -15.25 32.84 -3.31
C ASN A 229 -16.24 33.76 -4.04
N ASN A 230 -16.79 33.34 -5.18
CA ASN A 230 -17.33 34.31 -6.15
C ASN A 230 -18.87 34.42 -6.22
N VAL A 231 -19.62 33.63 -5.44
CA VAL A 231 -21.09 33.58 -5.56
C VAL A 231 -21.74 34.92 -5.18
N PHE A 232 -21.27 35.58 -4.11
CA PHE A 232 -21.86 36.82 -3.60
C PHE A 232 -21.69 38.00 -4.57
N TYR A 233 -20.45 38.29 -4.97
CA TYR A 233 -20.17 39.40 -5.89
C TYR A 233 -20.66 39.14 -7.31
N GLN A 234 -20.70 37.88 -7.78
CA GLN A 234 -21.32 37.56 -9.08
C GLN A 234 -22.81 37.92 -9.08
N ALA A 235 -23.56 37.53 -8.04
CA ALA A 235 -24.98 37.87 -7.91
C ALA A 235 -25.21 39.40 -7.83
N ILE A 236 -24.31 40.14 -7.17
CA ILE A 236 -24.39 41.61 -7.12
C ILE A 236 -24.09 42.22 -8.50
N MET A 237 -23.06 41.76 -9.18
CA MET A 237 -22.67 42.28 -10.50
C MET A 237 -23.74 41.98 -11.56
N GLU A 238 -24.39 40.82 -11.49
CA GLU A 238 -25.51 40.46 -12.37
C GLU A 238 -26.73 41.37 -12.17
N LYS A 239 -27.03 41.75 -10.92
CA LYS A 239 -28.14 42.67 -10.60
C LYS A 239 -27.86 44.13 -10.94
N ARG A 240 -26.60 44.59 -10.84
CA ARG A 240 -26.23 46.00 -10.97
C ARG A 240 -25.77 46.42 -12.36
N ARG A 241 -25.23 45.51 -13.17
CA ARG A 241 -24.72 45.83 -14.51
C ARG A 241 -25.86 46.11 -15.49
N THR A 242 -25.63 47.07 -16.39
CA THR A 242 -26.47 47.27 -17.58
C THR A 242 -26.31 46.11 -18.55
N GLU A 243 -27.25 45.95 -19.50
CA GLU A 243 -27.18 44.89 -20.50
C GLU A 243 -25.90 45.01 -21.38
N GLU A 244 -25.47 46.23 -21.70
CA GLU A 244 -24.21 46.49 -22.43
C GLU A 244 -22.97 46.05 -21.64
N GLU A 245 -22.91 46.35 -20.35
CA GLU A 245 -21.81 45.92 -19.47
C GLU A 245 -21.78 44.39 -19.28
N LYS A 246 -22.95 43.74 -19.23
CA LYS A 246 -23.05 42.28 -19.20
C LYS A 246 -22.48 41.67 -20.48
N LEU A 247 -22.80 42.24 -21.65
CA LEU A 247 -22.27 41.78 -22.93
C LEU A 247 -20.75 41.97 -23.02
N MET A 248 -20.21 43.11 -22.59
CA MET A 248 -18.76 43.36 -22.55
C MET A 248 -18.03 42.39 -21.62
N GLU A 249 -18.56 42.14 -20.42
CA GLU A 249 -17.96 41.17 -19.50
C GLU A 249 -18.01 39.75 -20.08
N LYS A 250 -19.13 39.36 -20.70
CA LYS A 250 -19.26 38.05 -21.36
C LYS A 250 -18.21 37.89 -22.45
N ALA A 251 -18.01 38.91 -23.28
CA ALA A 251 -16.97 38.91 -24.31
C ALA A 251 -15.56 38.80 -23.71
N ARG A 252 -15.27 39.49 -22.59
CA ARG A 252 -13.99 39.37 -21.88
C ARG A 252 -13.78 37.95 -21.35
N LEU A 253 -14.80 37.37 -20.69
CA LEU A 253 -14.76 36.01 -20.16
C LEU A 253 -14.60 34.97 -21.27
N GLU A 254 -15.20 35.18 -22.43
CA GLU A 254 -15.00 34.32 -23.60
C GLU A 254 -13.55 34.37 -24.10
N LYS A 255 -12.95 35.56 -24.20
CA LYS A 255 -11.52 35.72 -24.53
C LYS A 255 -10.60 35.03 -23.51
N GLU A 256 -10.88 35.19 -22.22
CA GLU A 256 -10.13 34.53 -21.13
C GLU A 256 -10.27 33.01 -21.24
N LYS A 257 -11.48 32.49 -21.43
CA LYS A 257 -11.74 31.05 -21.64
C LYS A 257 -11.07 30.48 -22.88
N VAL A 258 -10.93 31.26 -23.96
CA VAL A 258 -10.19 30.83 -25.16
C VAL A 258 -8.70 30.74 -24.86
N ARG A 259 -8.13 31.73 -24.14
CA ARG A 259 -6.73 31.70 -23.70
C ARG A 259 -6.46 30.53 -22.76
N GLU A 260 -7.34 30.30 -21.79
CA GLU A 260 -7.26 29.15 -20.87
C GLU A 260 -7.34 27.82 -21.61
N ARG A 261 -8.27 27.69 -22.58
CA ARG A 261 -8.37 26.49 -23.42
C ARG A 261 -7.12 26.24 -24.26
N LYS A 262 -6.52 27.30 -24.81
CA LYS A 262 -5.27 27.20 -25.57
C LYS A 262 -4.13 26.73 -24.67
N SER A 263 -3.91 27.38 -23.52
CA SER A 263 -2.88 26.96 -22.56
C SER A 263 -3.11 25.51 -22.10
N ALA A 264 -4.35 25.16 -21.76
CA ALA A 264 -4.71 23.81 -21.33
C ALA A 264 -4.51 22.78 -22.46
N HIS A 265 -4.61 23.16 -23.73
CA HIS A 265 -4.35 22.31 -24.88
C HIS A 265 -2.84 22.11 -25.13
N ASP A 266 -2.04 23.16 -24.99
CA ASP A 266 -0.58 23.10 -25.17
C ASP A 266 0.10 22.35 -24.01
N ASP A 267 -0.39 22.55 -22.78
CA ASP A 267 0.12 21.92 -21.54
C ASP A 267 -0.49 20.54 -21.26
N ARG A 268 -1.20 19.92 -22.22
CA ARG A 268 -1.76 18.58 -22.04
C ARG A 268 -0.68 17.56 -21.73
N HIS A 269 -1.03 16.58 -20.89
CA HIS A 269 -0.20 15.40 -20.64
C HIS A 269 0.06 14.62 -21.95
N TRP A 270 1.26 14.07 -22.11
CA TRP A 270 1.68 13.33 -23.32
C TRP A 270 0.75 12.19 -23.71
N LYS A 271 0.04 11.57 -22.74
CA LYS A 271 -0.96 10.52 -22.97
C LYS A 271 -2.12 10.96 -23.87
N MET A 272 -2.43 12.25 -23.89
CA MET A 272 -3.52 12.83 -24.67
C MET A 272 -3.04 13.46 -25.98
N LYS A 273 -1.73 13.42 -26.26
CA LYS A 273 -1.11 14.02 -27.45
C LYS A 273 -0.77 12.93 -28.47
N PRO A 274 -0.96 13.15 -29.77
CA PRO A 274 -0.38 12.31 -30.81
C PRO A 274 1.15 12.47 -30.86
N LEU A 275 1.85 11.55 -31.52
CA LEU A 275 3.32 11.52 -31.57
C LEU A 275 3.90 12.77 -32.24
N GLU A 276 3.20 13.27 -33.26
CA GLU A 276 3.59 14.45 -34.05
C GLU A 276 3.55 15.76 -33.24
N GLU A 277 2.67 15.84 -32.24
CA GLU A 277 2.52 17.01 -31.36
C GLU A 277 3.45 16.98 -30.13
N MET A 278 4.28 15.94 -29.98
CA MET A 278 5.15 15.76 -28.82
C MET A 278 6.34 16.72 -28.83
N THR A 279 6.35 17.67 -27.90
CA THR A 279 7.45 18.62 -27.70
C THR A 279 8.58 18.03 -26.84
N GLU A 280 9.75 18.68 -26.82
CA GLU A 280 10.86 18.27 -25.93
C GLU A 280 10.48 18.27 -24.45
N ARG A 281 9.62 19.21 -24.03
CA ARG A 281 9.05 19.25 -22.68
C ARG A 281 8.23 18.00 -22.40
N ASP A 282 7.38 17.58 -23.34
CA ASP A 282 6.56 16.38 -23.19
C ASP A 282 7.43 15.13 -23.10
N TRP A 283 8.53 15.04 -23.87
CA TRP A 283 9.50 13.96 -23.75
C TRP A 283 10.27 13.98 -22.43
N ARG A 284 10.48 15.15 -21.83
CA ARG A 284 11.07 15.27 -20.49
C ARG A 284 10.10 14.75 -19.44
N ILE A 285 8.84 15.19 -19.48
CA ILE A 285 7.78 14.72 -18.59
C ILE A 285 7.58 13.21 -18.75
N PHE A 286 7.57 12.69 -19.99
CA PHE A 286 7.48 11.26 -20.25
C PHE A 286 8.60 10.47 -19.56
N ARG A 287 9.85 10.97 -19.63
CA ARG A 287 10.98 10.34 -18.94
C ARG A 287 10.86 10.47 -17.42
N GLU A 288 10.42 11.61 -16.91
CA GLU A 288 10.15 11.82 -15.48
C GLU A 288 9.08 10.83 -14.96
N ASP A 289 7.95 10.69 -15.66
CA ASP A 289 6.84 9.78 -15.29
C ASP A 289 7.28 8.31 -15.22
N PHE A 290 8.15 7.88 -16.14
CA PHE A 290 8.69 6.52 -16.16
C PHE A 290 10.00 6.36 -15.39
N ASN A 291 10.47 7.42 -14.71
CA ASN A 291 11.74 7.47 -13.98
C ASN A 291 12.93 7.02 -14.83
N ILE A 292 13.01 7.50 -16.06
CA ILE A 292 14.07 7.22 -17.03
C ILE A 292 15.09 8.37 -17.00
N SER A 293 16.33 8.04 -16.68
CA SER A 293 17.47 8.96 -16.80
C SER A 293 18.45 8.41 -17.82
N ILE A 294 19.06 9.30 -18.61
CA ILE A 294 19.86 8.92 -19.77
C ILE A 294 21.20 9.64 -19.72
N LYS A 295 22.28 8.94 -20.06
CA LYS A 295 23.59 9.51 -20.37
C LYS A 295 24.03 9.08 -21.77
N GLY A 296 24.78 9.94 -22.45
CA GLY A 296 25.18 9.77 -23.85
C GLY A 296 24.51 10.83 -24.74
N GLY A 297 25.26 11.37 -25.71
CA GLY A 297 24.74 12.38 -26.62
C GLY A 297 23.72 11.78 -27.60
N ARG A 298 22.75 12.58 -28.07
CA ARG A 298 21.85 12.25 -29.20
C ARG A 298 21.12 10.90 -29.07
N VAL A 299 20.51 10.64 -27.92
CA VAL A 299 19.75 9.40 -27.70
C VAL A 299 18.36 9.52 -28.34
N PRO A 300 17.88 8.50 -29.07
CA PRO A 300 16.54 8.50 -29.67
C PRO A 300 15.43 8.65 -28.62
N LYS A 301 14.29 9.15 -29.09
CA LYS A 301 13.08 9.33 -28.25
C LYS A 301 12.55 7.95 -27.79
N PRO A 302 12.06 7.83 -26.56
CA PRO A 302 11.51 6.58 -26.06
C PRO A 302 10.18 6.21 -26.73
N LEU A 303 9.84 4.92 -26.72
CA LEU A 303 8.58 4.41 -27.26
C LEU A 303 7.42 4.69 -26.30
N ARG A 304 6.30 5.20 -26.82
CA ARG A 304 5.06 5.33 -26.04
C ARG A 304 4.18 4.09 -26.17
N ALA A 305 4.17 3.49 -27.36
CA ALA A 305 3.50 2.22 -27.64
C ALA A 305 4.34 1.37 -28.60
N TRP A 306 4.05 0.07 -28.67
CA TRP A 306 4.74 -0.86 -29.58
C TRP A 306 4.56 -0.50 -31.06
N GLU A 307 3.41 0.05 -31.42
CA GLU A 307 3.04 0.47 -32.77
C GLU A 307 3.96 1.57 -33.33
N GLU A 308 4.51 2.40 -32.46
CA GLU A 308 5.37 3.53 -32.83
C GLU A 308 6.82 3.13 -33.10
N CYS A 309 7.18 1.87 -32.83
CA CYS A 309 8.57 1.40 -32.89
C CYS A 309 9.03 1.08 -34.33
N GLY A 310 8.11 0.95 -35.29
CA GLY A 310 8.45 0.59 -36.67
C GLY A 310 9.10 -0.79 -36.80
N LEU A 311 8.70 -1.74 -35.95
CA LEU A 311 9.24 -3.10 -35.97
C LEU A 311 8.75 -3.89 -37.20
N PRO A 312 9.55 -4.82 -37.76
CA PRO A 312 9.07 -5.73 -38.80
C PRO A 312 7.83 -6.50 -38.37
N ASP A 313 6.89 -6.71 -39.30
CA ASP A 313 5.58 -7.34 -39.03
C ASP A 313 5.72 -8.70 -38.31
N GLU A 314 6.71 -9.51 -38.67
CA GLU A 314 6.96 -10.81 -38.04
C GLU A 314 7.32 -10.67 -36.55
N VAL A 315 8.16 -9.68 -36.21
CA VAL A 315 8.59 -9.40 -34.84
C VAL A 315 7.44 -8.76 -34.04
N TYR A 316 6.69 -7.86 -34.66
CA TYR A 316 5.52 -7.23 -34.06
C TYR A 316 4.43 -8.26 -33.75
N GLN A 317 4.14 -9.18 -34.68
CA GLN A 317 3.22 -10.30 -34.46
C GLN A 317 3.71 -11.24 -33.35
N ALA A 318 5.02 -11.48 -33.26
CA ALA A 318 5.59 -12.27 -32.17
C ALA A 318 5.37 -11.60 -30.81
N ILE A 319 5.57 -10.28 -30.72
CA ILE A 319 5.27 -9.49 -29.51
C ILE A 319 3.77 -9.54 -29.18
N GLN A 320 2.89 -9.36 -30.16
CA GLN A 320 1.44 -9.42 -29.95
C GLN A 320 0.96 -10.81 -29.51
N LYS A 321 1.46 -11.89 -30.13
CA LYS A 321 1.10 -13.26 -29.76
C LYS A 321 1.62 -13.62 -28.38
N ALA A 322 2.84 -13.17 -28.03
CA ALA A 322 3.37 -13.26 -26.68
C ALA A 322 2.53 -12.43 -25.68
N SER A 323 1.90 -11.33 -26.12
CA SER A 323 1.02 -10.49 -25.29
C SER A 323 -0.29 -11.18 -24.90
N CYS A 324 -0.85 -12.04 -25.76
CA CYS A 324 -2.07 -12.82 -25.45
C CYS A 324 -1.89 -13.86 -24.33
N GLY A 325 -0.64 -14.20 -23.98
CA GLY A 325 -0.29 -15.24 -23.00
C GLY A 325 0.16 -14.73 -21.62
N VAL A 326 -0.05 -13.44 -21.29
CA VAL A 326 0.46 -12.73 -20.09
C VAL A 326 1.88 -12.16 -20.30
N GLY A 327 2.02 -10.86 -20.63
CA GLY A 327 3.29 -10.16 -20.35
C GLY A 327 3.72 -8.91 -21.14
N TYR A 328 3.15 -8.62 -22.32
CA TYR A 328 3.70 -7.58 -23.24
C TYR A 328 2.70 -6.53 -23.75
N SER A 329 1.62 -6.23 -23.01
CA SER A 329 0.61 -5.25 -23.45
C SER A 329 1.19 -3.85 -23.70
N GLU A 330 2.11 -3.40 -22.84
CA GLU A 330 2.81 -2.13 -22.99
C GLU A 330 4.32 -2.31 -22.73
N PRO A 331 5.18 -1.52 -23.40
CA PRO A 331 6.62 -1.58 -23.14
C PRO A 331 6.95 -1.10 -21.72
N THR A 332 7.84 -1.81 -21.02
CA THR A 332 8.33 -1.40 -19.71
C THR A 332 9.28 -0.19 -19.83
N PRO A 333 9.54 0.59 -18.76
CA PRO A 333 10.39 1.78 -18.83
C PRO A 333 11.76 1.55 -19.48
N ILE A 334 12.40 0.40 -19.18
CA ILE A 334 13.69 0.06 -19.78
C ILE A 334 13.55 -0.27 -21.26
N GLN A 335 12.51 -1.00 -21.65
CA GLN A 335 12.22 -1.35 -23.06
C GLN A 335 11.95 -0.09 -23.89
N ARG A 336 11.17 0.85 -23.36
CA ARG A 336 10.81 2.11 -24.03
C ARG A 336 12.03 2.88 -24.53
N GLN A 337 13.09 2.92 -23.73
CA GLN A 337 14.28 3.70 -24.05
C GLN A 337 15.42 2.87 -24.64
N ALA A 338 15.62 1.63 -24.19
CA ALA A 338 16.72 0.78 -24.67
C ALA A 338 16.47 0.22 -26.07
N ILE A 339 15.22 -0.10 -26.44
CA ILE A 339 14.91 -0.69 -27.76
C ILE A 339 15.24 0.27 -28.90
N PRO A 340 14.80 1.56 -28.90
CA PRO A 340 15.17 2.50 -29.96
C PRO A 340 16.68 2.69 -30.11
N ILE A 341 17.42 2.69 -29.00
CA ILE A 341 18.89 2.78 -29.03
C ILE A 341 19.48 1.51 -29.64
N GLY A 342 18.94 0.36 -29.26
CA GLY A 342 19.30 -0.95 -29.78
C GLY A 342 19.17 -1.01 -31.31
N LEU A 343 18.05 -0.53 -31.84
CA LEU A 343 17.75 -0.54 -33.28
C LEU A 343 18.72 0.31 -34.11
N GLN A 344 19.34 1.34 -33.51
CA GLN A 344 20.36 2.17 -34.16
C GLN A 344 21.76 1.53 -34.16
N ASN A 345 21.90 0.26 -33.74
CA ASN A 345 23.19 -0.40 -33.55
C ASN A 345 24.12 0.34 -32.56
N ARG A 346 23.57 1.12 -31.61
CA ARG A 346 24.38 1.81 -30.60
C ARG A 346 24.60 0.93 -29.38
N ASP A 347 25.79 0.95 -28.79
CA ASP A 347 26.05 0.19 -27.56
C ASP A 347 25.20 0.75 -26.39
N VAL A 348 24.72 -0.13 -25.51
CA VAL A 348 23.76 0.23 -24.45
C VAL A 348 24.20 -0.28 -23.10
N ILE A 349 24.11 0.56 -22.08
CA ILE A 349 24.17 0.15 -20.68
C ILE A 349 22.80 0.38 -20.05
N GLY A 350 22.07 -0.70 -19.78
CA GLY A 350 20.78 -0.66 -19.11
C GLY A 350 20.92 -0.91 -17.61
N VAL A 351 20.71 0.12 -16.80
CA VAL A 351 20.73 0.03 -15.35
C VAL A 351 19.31 -0.09 -14.83
N ALA A 352 18.91 -1.32 -14.51
CA ALA A 352 17.59 -1.64 -14.02
C ALA A 352 17.58 -2.93 -13.18
N GLU A 353 16.64 -2.99 -12.24
CA GLU A 353 16.45 -4.15 -11.37
C GLU A 353 15.90 -5.38 -12.12
N THR A 354 16.01 -6.55 -11.50
CA THR A 354 15.42 -7.79 -12.03
C THR A 354 13.90 -7.68 -12.07
N GLY A 355 13.28 -8.20 -13.13
CA GLY A 355 11.82 -8.09 -13.33
C GLY A 355 11.36 -6.79 -14.00
N SER A 356 12.26 -5.83 -14.27
CA SER A 356 11.95 -4.60 -15.02
C SER A 356 11.72 -4.81 -16.53
N GLY A 357 11.81 -6.05 -17.03
CA GLY A 357 11.65 -6.39 -18.44
C GLY A 357 12.94 -6.24 -19.27
N LYS A 358 14.11 -6.36 -18.64
CA LYS A 358 15.43 -6.26 -19.30
C LYS A 358 15.60 -7.26 -20.43
N THR A 359 15.12 -8.50 -20.26
CA THR A 359 15.26 -9.57 -21.24
C THR A 359 14.70 -9.18 -22.60
N ALA A 360 13.42 -8.83 -22.69
CA ALA A 360 12.83 -8.31 -23.93
C ALA A 360 13.49 -7.00 -24.43
N ALA A 361 14.05 -6.17 -23.55
CA ALA A 361 14.69 -4.91 -23.96
C ALA A 361 15.94 -5.13 -24.84
N PHE A 362 16.72 -6.20 -24.58
CA PHE A 362 17.81 -6.59 -25.47
C PHE A 362 17.42 -7.62 -26.53
N LEU A 363 16.42 -8.48 -26.25
CA LEU A 363 15.99 -9.49 -27.22
C LEU A 363 15.32 -8.84 -28.44
N ILE A 364 14.46 -7.83 -28.26
CA ILE A 364 13.72 -7.26 -29.39
C ILE A 364 14.66 -6.67 -30.46
N PRO A 365 15.64 -5.80 -30.13
CA PRO A 365 16.63 -5.33 -31.12
C PRO A 365 17.45 -6.48 -31.72
N LEU A 366 17.83 -7.48 -30.91
CA LEU A 366 18.55 -8.66 -31.38
C LEU A 366 17.74 -9.46 -32.40
N LEU A 367 16.43 -9.64 -32.18
CA LEU A 367 15.56 -10.37 -33.09
C LEU A 367 15.39 -9.63 -34.41
N VAL A 368 15.18 -8.30 -34.37
CA VAL A 368 15.17 -7.46 -35.58
C VAL A 368 16.50 -7.54 -36.32
N TRP A 369 17.61 -7.61 -35.58
CA TRP A 369 18.94 -7.77 -36.15
C TRP A 369 19.10 -9.09 -36.89
N ILE A 370 18.72 -10.21 -36.25
CA ILE A 370 18.85 -11.56 -36.81
C ILE A 370 17.91 -11.76 -38.01
N THR A 371 16.68 -11.26 -37.96
CA THR A 371 15.73 -11.40 -39.08
C THR A 371 16.15 -10.62 -40.31
N GLY A 372 16.94 -9.55 -40.14
CA GLY A 372 17.58 -8.83 -41.23
C GLY A 372 18.82 -9.52 -41.83
N LEU A 373 19.25 -10.67 -41.29
CA LEU A 373 20.39 -11.43 -41.80
C LEU A 373 19.94 -12.65 -42.62
N PRO A 374 20.76 -13.11 -43.58
CA PRO A 374 20.53 -14.38 -44.26
C PRO A 374 20.43 -15.53 -43.24
N LYS A 375 19.43 -16.38 -43.43
CA LYS A 375 19.26 -17.58 -42.59
C LYS A 375 20.46 -18.51 -42.77
N LEU A 376 20.97 -19.05 -41.66
CA LEU A 376 22.12 -19.95 -41.68
C LEU A 376 21.77 -21.24 -42.44
N GLU A 377 22.22 -21.35 -43.68
CA GLU A 377 22.16 -22.60 -44.44
C GLU A 377 23.13 -23.62 -43.87
N ARG A 378 22.75 -24.90 -43.92
CA ARG A 378 23.49 -25.98 -43.26
C ARG A 378 24.95 -26.00 -43.69
N GLN A 379 25.30 -25.98 -44.98
CA GLN A 379 26.64 -26.41 -45.41
C GLN A 379 27.81 -25.42 -45.15
N GLU A 380 27.62 -24.10 -45.20
CA GLU A 380 28.73 -23.12 -45.10
C GLU A 380 28.90 -22.48 -43.70
N HIS A 381 27.87 -22.55 -42.87
CA HIS A 381 27.81 -21.75 -41.64
C HIS A 381 28.09 -22.53 -40.35
N TYR A 382 28.15 -23.87 -40.40
CA TYR A 382 28.47 -24.69 -39.22
C TYR A 382 29.80 -24.29 -38.55
N ASP A 383 30.75 -23.75 -39.31
CA ASP A 383 32.09 -23.41 -38.85
C ASP A 383 32.25 -21.95 -38.38
N GLN A 384 31.23 -21.09 -38.56
CA GLN A 384 31.35 -19.65 -38.32
C GLN A 384 30.82 -19.21 -36.94
N GLY A 385 30.04 -20.05 -36.26
CA GLY A 385 29.54 -19.80 -34.90
C GLY A 385 28.16 -19.12 -34.84
N PRO A 386 27.72 -18.61 -33.68
CA PRO A 386 26.45 -17.91 -33.55
C PRO A 386 26.55 -16.45 -33.98
N TYR A 387 25.41 -15.85 -34.35
CA TYR A 387 25.32 -14.41 -34.57
C TYR A 387 25.36 -13.62 -33.26
N ALA A 388 24.81 -14.20 -32.19
CA ALA A 388 24.72 -13.55 -30.89
C ALA A 388 25.09 -14.45 -29.71
N VAL A 389 25.72 -13.85 -28.70
CA VAL A 389 26.04 -14.49 -27.43
C VAL A 389 25.44 -13.69 -26.29
N ILE A 390 24.70 -14.38 -25.41
CA ILE A 390 24.13 -13.83 -24.18
C ILE A 390 24.81 -14.49 -23.00
N LEU A 391 25.51 -13.68 -22.19
CA LEU A 391 26.16 -14.11 -20.96
C LEU A 391 25.27 -13.79 -19.77
N ALA A 392 25.01 -14.81 -18.95
CA ALA A 392 24.29 -14.68 -17.69
C ALA A 392 25.11 -15.30 -16.54
N PRO A 393 25.09 -14.72 -15.32
CA PRO A 393 25.86 -15.19 -14.17
C PRO A 393 25.49 -16.59 -13.68
N THR A 394 24.22 -16.97 -13.76
CA THR A 394 23.70 -18.21 -13.17
C THR A 394 23.03 -19.10 -14.21
N ARG A 395 22.98 -20.39 -13.90
CA ARG A 395 22.31 -21.39 -14.75
C ARG A 395 20.82 -21.09 -14.88
N GLU A 396 20.20 -20.71 -13.77
CA GLU A 396 18.77 -20.45 -13.68
C GLU A 396 18.38 -19.24 -14.53
N LEU A 397 19.18 -18.17 -14.50
CA LEU A 397 18.93 -16.99 -15.32
C LEU A 397 19.13 -17.29 -16.81
N ALA A 398 20.17 -18.04 -17.16
CA ALA A 398 20.38 -18.48 -18.55
C ALA A 398 19.20 -19.31 -19.09
N GLN A 399 18.63 -20.21 -18.28
CA GLN A 399 17.44 -20.97 -18.65
C GLN A 399 16.20 -20.08 -18.81
N GLN A 400 16.01 -19.08 -17.94
CA GLN A 400 14.93 -18.11 -18.09
C GLN A 400 15.03 -17.32 -19.39
N ILE A 401 16.23 -16.87 -19.74
CA ILE A 401 16.47 -16.17 -21.01
C ILE A 401 16.23 -17.12 -22.18
N GLU A 402 16.62 -18.40 -22.10
CA GLU A 402 16.37 -19.40 -23.14
C GLU A 402 14.87 -19.65 -23.36
N GLU A 403 14.11 -19.86 -22.29
CA GLU A 403 12.66 -20.00 -22.35
C GLU A 403 11.99 -18.76 -22.97
N GLU A 404 12.45 -17.57 -22.59
CA GLU A 404 11.91 -16.32 -23.13
C GLU A 404 12.28 -16.12 -24.59
N THR A 405 13.52 -16.44 -24.98
CA THR A 405 13.99 -16.35 -26.37
C THR A 405 13.26 -17.34 -27.27
N ASN A 406 13.00 -18.57 -26.79
CA ASN A 406 12.29 -19.60 -27.56
C ASN A 406 10.84 -19.21 -27.88
N LYS A 407 10.15 -18.45 -27.00
CA LYS A 407 8.81 -17.92 -27.29
C LYS A 407 8.79 -17.05 -28.55
N PHE A 408 9.86 -16.30 -28.81
CA PHE A 408 10.01 -15.52 -30.03
C PHE A 408 10.61 -16.35 -31.17
N GLY A 409 11.56 -17.23 -30.85
CA GLY A 409 12.31 -18.04 -31.80
C GLY A 409 11.46 -19.03 -32.60
N GLU A 410 10.40 -19.59 -32.02
CA GLU A 410 9.48 -20.50 -32.73
C GLU A 410 8.80 -19.83 -33.93
N LEU A 411 8.43 -18.55 -33.81
CA LEU A 411 7.77 -17.78 -34.88
C LEU A 411 8.78 -17.31 -35.94
N LEU A 412 9.95 -16.85 -35.48
CA LEU A 412 10.98 -16.26 -36.33
C LEU A 412 11.93 -17.32 -36.93
N LYS A 413 11.76 -18.61 -36.57
CA LYS A 413 12.62 -19.74 -36.96
C LYS A 413 14.08 -19.53 -36.57
N ILE A 414 14.30 -19.00 -35.37
CA ILE A 414 15.64 -18.76 -34.80
C ILE A 414 15.96 -19.92 -33.85
N ARG A 415 17.09 -20.59 -34.03
CA ARG A 415 17.55 -21.65 -33.13
C ARG A 415 18.37 -21.03 -32.00
N THR A 416 18.09 -21.47 -30.79
CA THR A 416 18.79 -21.05 -29.58
C THR A 416 19.31 -22.27 -28.84
N VAL A 417 20.45 -22.13 -28.15
CA VAL A 417 21.03 -23.21 -27.33
C VAL A 417 21.59 -22.63 -26.04
N SER A 418 21.23 -23.23 -24.90
CA SER A 418 21.88 -22.93 -23.61
C SER A 418 23.15 -23.77 -23.36
N VAL A 419 24.26 -23.07 -23.15
CA VAL A 419 25.58 -23.62 -22.81
C VAL A 419 25.84 -23.35 -21.32
N ILE A 420 25.28 -24.22 -20.48
CA ILE A 420 25.28 -24.08 -19.02
C ILE A 420 25.80 -25.35 -18.33
N GLY A 421 26.29 -25.20 -17.10
CA GLY A 421 26.74 -26.34 -16.28
C GLY A 421 25.59 -27.25 -15.84
N GLY A 422 25.86 -28.55 -15.70
CA GLY A 422 24.89 -29.53 -15.19
C GLY A 422 23.80 -29.98 -16.19
N ALA A 423 23.96 -29.67 -17.48
CA ALA A 423 23.27 -30.34 -18.58
C ALA A 423 24.23 -31.31 -19.28
N SER A 424 23.70 -32.31 -20.01
CA SER A 424 24.55 -33.28 -20.71
C SER A 424 25.42 -32.60 -21.75
N ARG A 425 26.73 -32.88 -21.71
CA ARG A 425 27.70 -32.37 -22.69
C ARG A 425 27.39 -32.85 -24.11
N GLU A 426 26.86 -34.06 -24.23
CA GLU A 426 26.52 -34.70 -25.50
C GLU A 426 25.34 -34.00 -26.17
N ASP A 427 24.28 -33.70 -25.41
CA ASP A 427 23.10 -32.98 -25.91
C ASP A 427 23.45 -31.56 -26.35
N GLN A 428 24.22 -30.84 -25.53
CA GLN A 428 24.74 -29.51 -25.88
C GLN A 428 25.60 -29.58 -27.15
N GLY A 429 26.52 -30.54 -27.22
CA GLY A 429 27.41 -30.72 -28.38
C GLY A 429 26.64 -31.05 -29.66
N MET A 430 25.60 -31.87 -29.58
CA MET A 430 24.74 -32.19 -30.72
C MET A 430 23.98 -30.96 -31.20
N LYS A 431 23.40 -30.17 -30.29
CA LYS A 431 22.68 -28.94 -30.62
C LYS A 431 23.59 -27.89 -31.25
N LEU A 432 24.81 -27.71 -30.75
CA LEU A 432 25.79 -26.81 -31.33
C LEU A 432 26.19 -27.25 -32.76
N ARG A 433 26.35 -28.55 -33.00
CA ARG A 433 26.63 -29.11 -34.34
C ARG A 433 25.49 -28.89 -35.35
N MET A 434 24.25 -28.71 -34.89
CA MET A 434 23.12 -28.42 -35.78
C MET A 434 23.10 -26.98 -36.29
N GLY A 435 24.05 -26.13 -35.87
CA GLY A 435 24.10 -24.71 -36.17
C GLY A 435 23.09 -23.94 -35.33
N VAL A 436 23.53 -22.83 -34.75
CA VAL A 436 22.69 -22.02 -33.85
C VAL A 436 22.90 -20.53 -34.13
N GLU A 437 21.82 -19.76 -34.11
CA GLU A 437 21.87 -18.31 -34.29
C GLU A 437 22.23 -17.60 -32.98
N VAL A 438 21.70 -18.07 -31.84
CA VAL A 438 21.87 -17.46 -30.51
C VAL A 438 22.38 -18.48 -29.50
N VAL A 439 23.48 -18.15 -28.83
CA VAL A 439 24.00 -18.93 -27.69
C VAL A 439 23.76 -18.18 -26.39
N ILE A 440 23.16 -18.85 -25.41
CA ILE A 440 22.95 -18.33 -24.06
C ILE A 440 23.82 -19.13 -23.11
N ALA A 441 24.71 -18.50 -22.33
CA ALA A 441 25.71 -19.25 -21.60
C ALA A 441 26.11 -18.63 -20.27
N THR A 442 26.65 -19.46 -19.37
CA THR A 442 27.39 -18.99 -18.21
C THR A 442 28.87 -18.80 -18.57
N PRO A 443 29.58 -17.77 -18.06
CA PRO A 443 30.93 -17.43 -18.50
C PRO A 443 31.91 -18.60 -18.46
N GLY A 444 31.99 -19.32 -17.34
CA GLY A 444 32.91 -20.46 -17.21
C GLY A 444 32.61 -21.60 -18.18
N ARG A 445 31.32 -21.94 -18.38
CA ARG A 445 30.95 -23.03 -19.29
C ARG A 445 31.19 -22.65 -20.75
N LEU A 446 30.95 -21.39 -21.12
CA LEU A 446 31.25 -20.92 -22.47
C LEU A 446 32.75 -20.93 -22.74
N LEU A 447 33.56 -20.49 -21.76
CA LEU A 447 35.00 -20.50 -21.88
C LEU A 447 35.53 -21.91 -22.14
N ASP A 448 35.06 -22.93 -21.41
CA ASP A 448 35.43 -24.33 -21.67
C ASP A 448 35.12 -24.74 -23.11
N VAL A 449 33.99 -24.32 -23.66
CA VAL A 449 33.53 -24.67 -25.01
C VAL A 449 34.39 -23.98 -26.08
N LEU A 450 34.83 -22.76 -25.83
CA LEU A 450 35.72 -21.99 -26.70
C LEU A 450 37.16 -22.52 -26.66
N GLU A 451 37.71 -22.78 -25.47
CA GLU A 451 39.07 -23.32 -25.29
C GLU A 451 39.23 -24.69 -25.95
N ASN A 452 38.21 -25.55 -25.86
CA ASN A 452 38.18 -26.86 -26.52
C ASN A 452 37.72 -26.81 -27.99
N ARG A 453 37.46 -25.62 -28.54
CA ARG A 453 37.02 -25.40 -29.93
C ARG A 453 35.77 -26.18 -30.34
N TYR A 454 34.84 -26.38 -29.40
CA TYR A 454 33.50 -26.90 -29.71
C TYR A 454 32.62 -25.83 -30.37
N LEU A 455 32.95 -24.56 -30.18
CA LEU A 455 32.28 -23.39 -30.76
C LEU A 455 33.34 -22.35 -31.15
N LEU A 456 33.07 -21.60 -32.22
CA LEU A 456 33.84 -20.42 -32.63
C LEU A 456 32.92 -19.20 -32.63
N LEU A 457 33.47 -17.99 -32.53
CA LEU A 457 32.70 -16.73 -32.49
C LEU A 457 32.98 -15.80 -33.69
N ASN A 458 33.37 -16.37 -34.83
CA ASN A 458 33.86 -15.62 -35.98
C ASN A 458 32.81 -14.66 -36.58
N GLN A 459 31.53 -15.04 -36.58
CA GLN A 459 30.43 -14.20 -37.07
C GLN A 459 29.60 -13.53 -35.97
N CYS A 460 30.08 -13.55 -34.71
CA CYS A 460 29.37 -12.95 -33.59
C CYS A 460 29.39 -11.42 -33.70
N SER A 461 28.21 -10.84 -33.93
CA SER A 461 27.98 -9.40 -34.11
C SER A 461 27.12 -8.79 -33.01
N TYR A 462 26.64 -9.59 -32.05
CA TYR A 462 25.83 -9.11 -30.95
C TYR A 462 26.24 -9.78 -29.64
N VAL A 463 26.59 -8.98 -28.64
CA VAL A 463 27.05 -9.48 -27.33
C VAL A 463 26.24 -8.84 -26.24
N ILE A 464 25.65 -9.67 -25.38
CA ILE A 464 24.84 -9.25 -24.24
C ILE A 464 25.49 -9.75 -22.96
N LEU A 465 25.69 -8.83 -22.01
CA LEU A 465 26.10 -9.13 -20.63
C LEU A 465 24.92 -8.80 -19.72
N ASP A 466 24.16 -9.81 -19.28
CA ASP A 466 23.06 -9.60 -18.33
C ASP A 466 23.51 -9.87 -16.89
N GLU A 467 23.02 -9.05 -15.96
CA GLU A 467 23.46 -9.01 -14.56
C GLU A 467 24.99 -8.97 -14.38
N ALA A 468 25.65 -8.01 -15.07
CA ALA A 468 27.11 -7.87 -15.05
C ALA A 468 27.71 -7.60 -13.65
N ASP A 469 26.95 -6.95 -12.77
CA ASP A 469 27.26 -6.81 -11.34
C ASP A 469 27.39 -8.17 -10.66
N ARG A 470 26.42 -9.06 -10.86
CA ARG A 470 26.48 -10.39 -10.25
C ARG A 470 27.61 -11.25 -10.82
N MET A 471 27.93 -11.09 -12.10
CA MET A 471 29.09 -11.77 -12.68
C MET A 471 30.38 -11.37 -11.97
N LEU A 472 30.55 -10.08 -11.66
CA LEU A 472 31.69 -9.57 -10.90
C LEU A 472 31.68 -10.07 -9.44
N ASP A 473 30.53 -10.03 -8.76
CA ASP A 473 30.40 -10.49 -7.37
C ASP A 473 30.72 -11.99 -7.21
N MET A 474 30.41 -12.79 -8.24
CA MET A 474 30.74 -14.22 -8.30
C MET A 474 32.19 -14.49 -8.72
N GLY A 475 32.96 -13.45 -9.04
CA GLY A 475 34.35 -13.56 -9.45
C GLY A 475 34.57 -13.96 -10.91
N PHE A 476 33.55 -13.87 -11.78
CA PHE A 476 33.64 -14.25 -13.19
C PHE A 476 34.32 -13.20 -14.10
N GLU A 477 34.90 -12.14 -13.53
CA GLU A 477 35.57 -11.09 -14.30
C GLU A 477 36.65 -11.66 -15.26
N PRO A 478 37.57 -12.53 -14.83
CA PRO A 478 38.61 -13.07 -15.72
C PRO A 478 38.03 -13.94 -16.84
N GLU A 479 37.01 -14.74 -16.56
CA GLU A 479 36.34 -15.61 -17.54
C GLU A 479 35.62 -14.77 -18.59
N VAL A 480 34.88 -13.74 -18.18
CA VAL A 480 34.21 -12.82 -19.11
C VAL A 480 35.24 -12.12 -19.99
N GLN A 481 36.34 -11.64 -19.43
CA GLN A 481 37.41 -11.00 -20.23
C GLN A 481 38.01 -11.96 -21.25
N LYS A 482 38.28 -13.22 -20.87
CA LYS A 482 38.77 -14.24 -21.79
C LYS A 482 37.76 -14.56 -22.89
N VAL A 483 36.49 -14.76 -22.57
CA VAL A 483 35.43 -15.00 -23.58
C VAL A 483 35.41 -13.87 -24.60
N LEU A 484 35.47 -12.62 -24.15
CA LEU A 484 35.42 -11.45 -25.03
C LEU A 484 36.68 -11.31 -25.90
N SER A 485 37.82 -11.88 -25.49
CA SER A 485 39.04 -11.94 -26.31
C SER A 485 38.93 -12.88 -27.52
N TYR A 486 37.99 -13.84 -27.51
CA TYR A 486 37.72 -14.72 -28.65
C TYR A 486 36.85 -14.05 -29.73
N LEU A 487 36.28 -12.87 -29.44
CA LEU A 487 35.51 -12.13 -30.42
C LEU A 487 36.44 -11.45 -31.44
N PRO A 488 36.03 -11.37 -32.72
CA PRO A 488 36.83 -10.68 -33.73
C PRO A 488 36.99 -9.19 -33.36
N VAL A 489 38.22 -8.67 -33.50
CA VAL A 489 38.52 -7.24 -33.27
C VAL A 489 38.08 -6.39 -34.46
N SER A 490 38.06 -6.98 -35.66
CA SER A 490 37.71 -6.29 -36.92
C SER A 490 36.29 -5.73 -36.96
N ASN A 491 35.35 -6.35 -36.23
CA ASN A 491 33.97 -5.89 -36.19
C ASN A 491 33.67 -4.93 -35.03
N GLN A 492 34.67 -4.52 -34.24
CA GLN A 492 34.44 -3.55 -33.17
C GLN A 492 34.26 -2.14 -33.74
N LYS A 493 33.36 -1.36 -33.15
CA LYS A 493 33.15 0.05 -33.51
C LYS A 493 34.41 0.88 -33.25
N PRO A 494 34.74 1.86 -34.12
CA PRO A 494 35.80 2.83 -33.83
C PRO A 494 35.42 3.70 -32.64
N ASP A 495 36.41 4.25 -31.94
CA ASP A 495 36.18 5.13 -30.79
C ASP A 495 36.19 6.61 -31.19
N THR A 496 35.26 7.01 -32.07
CA THR A 496 35.12 8.38 -32.61
C THR A 496 33.76 8.99 -32.30
N ASP A 497 33.65 10.33 -32.31
CA ASP A 497 32.39 11.05 -32.07
C ASP A 497 31.28 10.67 -33.07
N ASP A 498 31.67 10.31 -34.30
CA ASP A 498 30.74 9.91 -35.36
C ASP A 498 29.87 8.71 -34.98
N ILE A 499 30.33 7.85 -34.06
CA ILE A 499 29.58 6.67 -33.59
C ILE A 499 28.39 7.04 -32.69
N GLU A 500 28.25 8.31 -32.30
CA GLU A 500 27.02 8.81 -31.67
C GLU A 500 25.97 9.26 -32.70
N HIS A 501 26.33 9.35 -33.98
CA HIS A 501 25.43 9.74 -35.05
C HIS A 501 24.72 8.52 -35.65
N GLU A 502 23.39 8.61 -35.71
CA GLU A 502 22.53 7.57 -36.28
C GLU A 502 22.91 7.23 -37.73
N GLU A 503 23.16 8.25 -38.57
CA GLU A 503 23.53 8.05 -39.98
C GLU A 503 24.81 7.21 -40.13
N ALA A 504 25.84 7.51 -39.34
CA ALA A 504 27.11 6.79 -39.39
C ALA A 504 26.98 5.33 -38.93
N LEU A 505 26.16 5.07 -37.92
CA LEU A 505 25.87 3.72 -37.43
C LEU A 505 25.01 2.91 -38.41
N MET A 506 24.06 3.57 -39.08
CA MET A 506 23.11 2.92 -40.00
C MET A 506 23.70 2.67 -41.39
N ASN A 507 24.70 3.44 -41.83
CA ASN A 507 25.35 3.26 -43.13
C ASN A 507 25.90 1.83 -43.33
N ASN A 508 26.46 1.23 -42.28
CA ASN A 508 26.99 -0.14 -42.33
C ASN A 508 25.94 -1.21 -42.01
N PHE A 509 24.71 -0.82 -41.61
CA PHE A 509 23.67 -1.74 -41.14
C PHE A 509 23.15 -2.69 -42.23
N ALA A 510 23.16 -2.27 -43.50
CA ALA A 510 22.71 -3.11 -44.62
C ALA A 510 23.82 -4.02 -45.18
N THR A 511 25.06 -3.85 -44.73
CA THR A 511 26.22 -4.61 -45.23
C THR A 511 26.44 -5.90 -44.45
N ARG A 512 27.24 -6.83 -44.98
CA ARG A 512 27.63 -8.06 -44.28
C ARG A 512 28.69 -7.80 -43.19
N GLU A 513 29.39 -6.67 -43.24
CA GLU A 513 30.47 -6.28 -42.33
C GLU A 513 29.99 -5.28 -41.28
N LYS A 514 28.89 -5.62 -40.59
CA LYS A 514 28.30 -4.74 -39.58
C LYS A 514 29.19 -4.68 -38.34
N TYR A 515 29.23 -3.50 -37.71
CA TYR A 515 29.85 -3.38 -36.40
C TYR A 515 29.07 -4.19 -35.35
N ARG A 516 29.82 -4.81 -34.44
CA ARG A 516 29.31 -5.50 -33.28
C ARG A 516 28.59 -4.53 -32.36
N GLN A 517 27.41 -4.92 -31.90
CA GLN A 517 26.71 -4.25 -30.81
C GLN A 517 26.99 -4.95 -29.49
N THR A 518 27.37 -4.17 -28.48
CA THR A 518 27.54 -4.68 -27.12
C THR A 518 26.53 -4.03 -26.19
N VAL A 519 25.78 -4.86 -25.48
CA VAL A 519 24.72 -4.44 -24.57
C VAL A 519 25.02 -5.00 -23.19
N MET A 520 25.02 -4.14 -22.18
CA MET A 520 25.26 -4.52 -20.79
C MET A 520 24.08 -4.14 -19.92
N PHE A 521 23.52 -5.10 -19.22
CA PHE A 521 22.45 -4.90 -18.25
C PHE A 521 22.94 -5.21 -16.84
N THR A 522 22.62 -4.32 -15.90
CA THR A 522 23.09 -4.43 -14.51
C THR A 522 22.11 -3.73 -13.58
N ALA A 523 22.08 -4.08 -12.30
CA ALA A 523 21.30 -3.32 -11.33
C ALA A 523 22.08 -2.12 -10.79
N THR A 524 23.42 -2.13 -10.84
CA THR A 524 24.28 -1.10 -10.23
C THR A 524 25.41 -0.65 -11.15
N MET A 525 25.94 0.56 -10.93
CA MET A 525 27.12 1.07 -11.66
C MET A 525 28.28 1.27 -10.69
N SER A 526 28.88 0.17 -10.25
CA SER A 526 30.10 0.19 -9.45
C SER A 526 31.33 0.55 -10.33
N PRO A 527 32.44 1.03 -9.74
CA PRO A 527 33.66 1.32 -10.50
C PRO A 527 34.22 0.11 -11.26
N ALA A 528 33.97 -1.12 -10.78
CA ALA A 528 34.39 -2.33 -11.48
C ALA A 528 33.58 -2.56 -12.76
N ILE A 529 32.27 -2.35 -12.70
CA ILE A 529 31.36 -2.42 -13.86
C ILE A 529 31.72 -1.33 -14.86
N GLU A 530 32.09 -0.13 -14.41
CA GLU A 530 32.56 0.93 -15.31
C GLU A 530 33.86 0.55 -16.03
N ARG A 531 34.81 -0.12 -15.36
CA ARG A 531 36.03 -0.62 -16.03
C ARG A 531 35.70 -1.66 -17.09
N LEU A 532 34.81 -2.61 -16.77
CA LEU A 532 34.33 -3.61 -17.72
C LEU A 532 33.65 -2.92 -18.92
N ALA A 533 32.80 -1.93 -18.66
CA ALA A 533 32.11 -1.19 -19.69
C ALA A 533 33.07 -0.45 -20.63
N ARG A 534 34.07 0.26 -20.09
CA ARG A 534 35.06 0.99 -20.90
C ARG A 534 35.92 0.07 -21.75
N ALA A 535 36.22 -1.15 -21.28
CA ALA A 535 36.99 -2.10 -22.05
C ALA A 535 36.23 -2.57 -23.30
N TYR A 536 34.94 -2.85 -23.18
CA TYR A 536 34.19 -3.60 -24.20
C TYR A 536 33.18 -2.79 -25.01
N LEU A 537 32.54 -1.80 -24.39
CA LEU A 537 31.57 -0.94 -25.07
C LEU A 537 32.29 0.27 -25.69
N ARG A 538 31.71 0.82 -26.76
CA ARG A 538 32.17 2.03 -27.44
C ARG A 538 31.08 3.08 -27.41
N ARG A 539 31.35 4.20 -26.74
CA ARG A 539 30.43 5.33 -26.55
C ARG A 539 28.98 4.91 -26.26
N PRO A 540 28.77 4.09 -25.21
CA PRO A 540 27.45 3.53 -24.96
C PRO A 540 26.48 4.61 -24.47
N ALA A 541 25.20 4.47 -24.83
CA ALA A 541 24.14 5.19 -24.16
C ALA A 541 23.77 4.46 -22.86
N VAL A 542 23.75 5.18 -21.75
CA VAL A 542 23.40 4.63 -20.43
C VAL A 542 21.96 4.99 -20.13
N VAL A 543 21.11 3.99 -19.91
CA VAL A 543 19.71 4.14 -19.54
C VAL A 543 19.55 3.69 -18.10
N HIS A 544 19.22 4.62 -17.21
CA HIS A 544 18.94 4.36 -15.80
C HIS A 544 17.44 4.39 -15.56
N ILE A 545 16.93 3.38 -14.86
CA ILE A 545 15.52 3.25 -14.53
C ILE A 545 15.36 3.29 -13.00
N GLY A 546 14.73 4.35 -12.49
CA GLY A 546 14.65 4.63 -11.06
C GLY A 546 15.78 5.53 -10.54
N SER A 547 15.80 5.77 -9.23
CA SER A 547 16.83 6.55 -8.54
C SER A 547 18.18 5.83 -8.63
N ALA A 548 19.20 6.49 -9.21
CA ALA A 548 20.55 5.94 -9.29
C ALA A 548 21.07 5.54 -7.90
N GLY A 549 21.38 4.25 -7.71
CA GLY A 549 21.99 3.72 -6.48
C GLY A 549 21.04 3.44 -5.31
N ARG A 550 19.71 3.47 -5.50
CA ARG A 550 18.74 3.15 -4.45
C ARG A 550 17.61 2.25 -4.94
N PRO A 551 17.82 0.92 -4.97
CA PRO A 551 16.76 -0.05 -5.28
C PRO A 551 15.59 -0.01 -4.29
N THR A 552 15.84 0.49 -3.08
CA THR A 552 14.88 0.47 -1.97
C THR A 552 13.80 1.54 -2.05
N GLU A 553 13.91 2.55 -2.91
CA GLU A 553 12.93 3.65 -2.97
C GLU A 553 11.70 3.33 -3.84
N ARG A 554 11.79 2.34 -4.75
CA ARG A 554 10.62 1.86 -5.52
C ARG A 554 9.68 0.99 -4.70
N VAL A 555 10.18 0.40 -3.62
CA VAL A 555 9.32 0.08 -2.50
C VAL A 555 9.00 1.44 -1.89
N GLU A 556 7.91 2.04 -2.37
CA GLU A 556 7.33 3.20 -1.73
C GLU A 556 7.14 2.89 -0.24
N GLN A 557 8.12 3.28 0.57
CA GLN A 557 7.94 3.77 1.93
C GLN A 557 7.25 5.15 1.87
N VAL A 558 6.46 5.39 0.82
CA VAL A 558 5.59 6.53 0.68
C VAL A 558 4.40 6.22 1.54
N ALA A 559 4.21 7.10 2.51
CA ALA A 559 3.06 7.17 3.37
C ALA A 559 1.77 7.46 2.57
N LEU A 560 1.32 6.49 1.78
CA LEU A 560 -0.02 6.39 1.22
C LEU A 560 -0.70 5.15 1.83
N SER A 561 -1.12 5.31 3.08
CA SER A 561 -2.14 4.51 3.78
C SER A 561 -2.10 2.98 3.68
N LEU A 562 -0.95 2.31 3.57
CA LEU A 562 -0.84 0.85 3.75
C LEU A 562 0.33 0.52 4.69
N PHE A 563 -0.01 -0.08 5.84
CA PHE A 563 0.83 -0.16 7.04
C PHE A 563 2.05 -1.08 6.88
N LEU A 564 3.27 -0.54 6.99
CA LEU A 564 4.44 -1.34 7.35
C LEU A 564 4.44 -1.56 8.86
N ILE A 565 4.08 -2.76 9.32
CA ILE A 565 3.99 -3.04 10.76
C ILE A 565 5.20 -3.84 11.21
N VAL A 566 6.17 -3.14 11.83
CA VAL A 566 7.30 -3.81 12.48
C VAL A 566 6.91 -4.19 13.90
N TYR A 567 6.99 -5.47 14.22
CA TYR A 567 6.72 -6.01 15.55
C TYR A 567 8.02 -6.50 16.21
N MET A 568 8.48 -5.85 17.27
CA MET A 568 9.58 -6.36 18.10
C MET A 568 9.03 -7.44 19.03
N LEU A 569 9.35 -8.72 18.80
CA LEU A 569 8.85 -9.88 19.55
C LEU A 569 9.95 -10.88 19.90
N SER A 570 9.83 -11.50 21.08
CA SER A 570 10.59 -12.71 21.40
C SER A 570 10.15 -13.91 20.55
N GLU A 571 11.06 -14.88 20.32
CA GLU A 571 10.82 -16.02 19.41
C GLU A 571 9.53 -16.80 19.72
N ASP A 572 9.22 -17.00 21.01
CA ASP A 572 8.02 -17.74 21.44
C ASP A 572 6.70 -17.06 21.03
N LYS A 573 6.71 -15.74 20.85
CA LYS A 573 5.53 -14.95 20.49
C LYS A 573 5.29 -14.88 18.99
N LYS A 574 6.30 -15.15 18.16
CA LYS A 574 6.22 -15.08 16.69
C LYS A 574 5.12 -15.99 16.12
N LYS A 575 4.98 -17.22 16.63
CA LYS A 575 3.96 -18.16 16.17
C LYS A 575 2.54 -17.66 16.41
N LYS A 576 2.26 -17.15 17.62
CA LYS A 576 0.94 -16.60 17.96
C LYS A 576 0.62 -15.40 17.08
N LYS A 577 1.58 -14.50 16.93
CA LYS A 577 1.38 -13.28 16.15
C LYS A 577 1.25 -13.55 14.65
N LEU A 578 1.96 -14.54 14.11
CA LEU A 578 1.77 -15.00 12.74
C LEU A 578 0.32 -15.43 12.48
N VAL A 579 -0.28 -16.19 13.41
CA VAL A 579 -1.66 -16.65 13.30
C VAL A 579 -2.63 -15.47 13.36
N GLU A 580 -2.44 -14.53 14.30
CA GLU A 580 -3.25 -13.30 14.38
C GLU A 580 -3.21 -12.51 13.06
N VAL A 581 -2.02 -12.35 12.46
CA VAL A 581 -1.87 -11.62 11.17
C VAL A 581 -2.54 -12.37 10.02
N LEU A 582 -2.42 -13.70 9.98
CA LEU A 582 -3.09 -14.52 8.97
C LEU A 582 -4.61 -14.57 9.14
N GLU A 583 -5.15 -14.37 10.35
CA GLU A 583 -6.61 -14.30 10.58
C GLU A 583 -7.18 -12.92 10.20
N GLU A 584 -6.39 -11.84 10.37
CA GLU A 584 -6.81 -10.47 10.08
C GLU A 584 -6.68 -10.09 8.60
N HIS A 585 -5.64 -10.59 7.92
CA HIS A 585 -5.30 -10.22 6.54
C HIS A 585 -5.02 -11.45 5.66
N PHE A 586 -6.08 -12.24 5.37
CA PHE A 586 -5.97 -13.42 4.53
C PHE A 586 -6.45 -13.19 3.09
N GLU A 587 -5.54 -12.78 2.20
CA GLU A 587 -5.77 -12.80 0.76
C GLU A 587 -4.72 -13.70 0.11
N PRO A 588 -5.04 -14.90 -0.41
CA PRO A 588 -4.06 -15.73 -1.11
C PRO A 588 -3.74 -15.15 -2.51
N PRO A 589 -2.49 -15.23 -2.99
CA PRO A 589 -1.36 -16.01 -2.44
C PRO A 589 -0.47 -15.22 -1.46
N ILE A 590 -0.03 -15.87 -0.38
CA ILE A 590 0.86 -15.30 0.66
C ILE A 590 2.21 -16.03 0.67
N ILE A 591 3.31 -15.30 0.86
CA ILE A 591 4.66 -15.91 1.03
C ILE A 591 5.19 -15.66 2.45
N ILE A 592 5.67 -16.71 3.10
CA ILE A 592 6.32 -16.66 4.41
C ILE A 592 7.79 -17.08 4.28
N PHE A 593 8.71 -16.17 4.60
CA PHE A 593 10.15 -16.43 4.58
C PHE A 593 10.70 -16.85 5.94
N VAL A 594 11.51 -17.91 5.91
CA VAL A 594 12.25 -18.45 7.06
C VAL A 594 13.71 -18.70 6.70
N ASN A 595 14.61 -18.63 7.68
CA ASN A 595 16.05 -18.74 7.41
C ASN A 595 16.52 -20.20 7.28
N GLN A 596 15.84 -21.14 7.94
CA GLN A 596 16.28 -22.55 8.01
C GLN A 596 15.29 -23.50 7.33
N LYS A 597 15.82 -24.50 6.60
CA LYS A 597 15.02 -25.54 5.91
C LYS A 597 14.10 -26.30 6.87
N LYS A 598 14.62 -26.70 8.05
CA LYS A 598 13.84 -27.38 9.10
C LYS A 598 12.72 -26.49 9.65
N GLY A 599 12.97 -25.19 9.75
CA GLY A 599 11.97 -24.20 10.17
C GLY A 599 10.79 -24.13 9.20
N ALA A 600 11.07 -24.19 7.89
CA ALA A 600 10.05 -24.15 6.84
C ALA A 600 9.07 -25.34 6.94
N ASP A 601 9.60 -26.56 7.04
CA ASP A 601 8.78 -27.77 7.17
C ASP A 601 7.96 -27.77 8.48
N LEU A 602 8.54 -27.31 9.59
CA LEU A 602 7.88 -27.28 10.89
C LEU A 602 6.77 -26.21 10.93
N LEU A 603 7.01 -25.05 10.34
CA LEU A 603 6.02 -23.97 10.25
C LEU A 603 4.86 -24.37 9.36
N ALA A 604 5.12 -24.97 8.19
CA ALA A 604 4.06 -25.46 7.32
C ALA A 604 3.20 -26.55 7.99
N LYS A 605 3.81 -27.50 8.71
CA LYS A 605 3.03 -28.48 9.50
C LYS A 605 2.17 -27.81 10.57
N GLY A 606 2.66 -26.75 11.20
CA GLY A 606 1.90 -25.94 12.17
C GLY A 606 0.70 -25.25 11.53
N LEU A 607 0.89 -24.63 10.37
CA LEU A 607 -0.16 -23.96 9.61
C LEU A 607 -1.21 -24.94 9.08
N SER A 608 -0.80 -26.13 8.61
CA SER A 608 -1.74 -27.18 8.20
C SER A 608 -2.65 -27.66 9.34
N LYS A 609 -2.14 -27.70 10.59
CA LYS A 609 -2.96 -28.04 11.77
C LYS A 609 -4.00 -26.96 12.11
N LEU A 610 -3.74 -25.73 11.68
CA LEU A 610 -4.63 -24.57 11.87
C LEU A 610 -5.58 -24.38 10.67
N ASN A 611 -5.76 -25.41 9.83
CA ASN A 611 -6.60 -25.41 8.63
C ASN A 611 -6.17 -24.44 7.52
N PHE A 612 -4.92 -23.97 7.51
CA PHE A 612 -4.35 -23.30 6.34
C PHE A 612 -3.80 -24.32 5.33
N ASN A 613 -3.70 -23.93 4.06
CA ASN A 613 -3.14 -24.76 2.99
C ASN A 613 -1.71 -24.33 2.59
N PRO A 614 -0.67 -24.61 3.40
CA PRO A 614 0.69 -24.23 3.07
C PRO A 614 1.34 -25.22 2.10
N VAL A 615 2.29 -24.73 1.33
CA VAL A 615 3.25 -25.51 0.55
C VAL A 615 4.68 -25.06 0.90
N VAL A 616 5.64 -25.98 0.87
CA VAL A 616 7.02 -25.73 1.33
C VAL A 616 7.99 -25.72 0.16
N LEU A 617 8.85 -24.70 0.12
CA LEU A 617 9.88 -24.57 -0.91
C LEU A 617 11.24 -24.23 -0.28
N HIS A 618 12.15 -25.21 -0.29
CA HIS A 618 13.53 -25.02 0.16
C HIS A 618 14.48 -25.90 -0.65
N GLY A 619 15.79 -25.59 -0.60
CA GLY A 619 16.85 -26.27 -1.35
C GLY A 619 17.13 -27.73 -0.95
N GLY A 620 16.18 -28.40 -0.30
CA GLY A 620 16.24 -29.84 0.05
C GLY A 620 15.06 -30.63 -0.52
N LYS A 621 14.09 -29.96 -1.17
CA LYS A 621 13.04 -30.62 -1.96
C LYS A 621 13.58 -30.90 -3.37
N GLY A 622 13.17 -32.03 -3.95
CA GLY A 622 13.46 -32.39 -5.34
C GLY A 622 12.78 -31.44 -6.33
N GLN A 623 13.27 -31.42 -7.58
CA GLN A 623 12.84 -30.46 -8.60
C GLN A 623 11.35 -30.57 -8.93
N GLU A 624 10.83 -31.78 -9.16
CA GLU A 624 9.41 -32.04 -9.42
C GLU A 624 8.50 -31.51 -8.31
N THR A 625 8.93 -31.63 -7.05
CA THR A 625 8.17 -31.12 -5.90
C THR A 625 8.17 -29.59 -5.83
N ARG A 626 9.25 -28.94 -6.31
CA ARG A 626 9.31 -27.48 -6.40
C ARG A 626 8.38 -26.96 -7.48
N GLU A 627 8.37 -27.59 -8.64
CA GLU A 627 7.48 -27.24 -9.76
C GLU A 627 6.01 -27.44 -9.37
N TYR A 628 5.68 -28.57 -8.73
CA TYR A 628 4.35 -28.80 -8.17
C TYR A 628 3.96 -27.71 -7.16
N ALA A 629 4.85 -27.31 -6.25
CA ALA A 629 4.56 -26.29 -5.26
C ALA A 629 4.25 -24.93 -5.87
N LEU A 630 4.98 -24.57 -6.94
CA LEU A 630 4.79 -23.31 -7.67
C LEU A 630 3.50 -23.33 -8.49
N GLN A 631 3.24 -24.43 -9.18
CA GLN A 631 2.01 -24.60 -9.95
C GLN A 631 0.79 -24.61 -9.02
N ALA A 632 0.86 -25.31 -7.90
CA ALA A 632 -0.21 -25.36 -6.90
C ALA A 632 -0.55 -23.97 -6.33
N LEU A 633 0.44 -23.10 -6.17
CA LEU A 633 0.25 -21.70 -5.75
C LEU A 633 -0.37 -20.85 -6.87
N LYS A 634 0.11 -21.00 -8.13
CA LYS A 634 -0.44 -20.30 -9.30
C LYS A 634 -1.90 -20.68 -9.58
N ASP A 635 -2.22 -21.96 -9.45
CA ASP A 635 -3.58 -22.50 -9.64
C ASP A 635 -4.50 -22.20 -8.43
N LYS A 636 -4.00 -21.50 -7.40
CA LYS A 636 -4.70 -21.18 -6.14
C LYS A 636 -5.24 -22.42 -5.40
N THR A 637 -4.62 -23.58 -5.61
CA THR A 637 -4.91 -24.81 -4.85
C THR A 637 -4.27 -24.78 -3.46
N LYS A 638 -3.21 -23.99 -3.31
CA LYS A 638 -2.52 -23.69 -2.05
C LYS A 638 -2.49 -22.20 -1.83
N ASP A 639 -2.67 -21.79 -0.58
CA ASP A 639 -2.87 -20.39 -0.21
C ASP A 639 -1.58 -19.73 0.27
N ILE A 640 -0.68 -20.51 0.89
CA ILE A 640 0.53 -20.01 1.56
C ILE A 640 1.76 -20.76 1.03
N LEU A 641 2.81 -20.04 0.66
CA LEU A 641 4.13 -20.58 0.35
C LEU A 641 5.11 -20.29 1.49
N VAL A 642 5.64 -21.33 2.13
CA VAL A 642 6.71 -21.20 3.14
C VAL A 642 8.05 -21.50 2.49
N ALA A 643 8.94 -20.51 2.41
CA ALA A 643 10.18 -20.59 1.64
C ALA A 643 11.44 -20.12 2.39
N THR A 644 12.60 -20.64 1.97
CA THR A 644 13.94 -20.15 2.38
C THR A 644 14.59 -19.33 1.27
N ASP A 645 15.51 -18.41 1.60
CA ASP A 645 16.21 -17.52 0.64
C ASP A 645 16.76 -18.23 -0.59
N VAL A 646 17.49 -19.33 -0.38
CA VAL A 646 18.17 -20.09 -1.45
C VAL A 646 17.19 -20.61 -2.51
N ALA A 647 15.96 -20.90 -2.10
CA ALA A 647 14.96 -21.44 -3.00
C ALA A 647 14.02 -20.34 -3.52
N GLY A 648 13.81 -19.24 -2.78
CA GLY A 648 12.99 -18.12 -3.24
C GLY A 648 13.71 -17.17 -4.23
N ARG A 649 15.05 -17.11 -4.22
CA ARG A 649 15.82 -16.34 -5.20
C ARG A 649 15.64 -16.93 -6.60
N GLY A 650 15.15 -16.12 -7.56
CA GLY A 650 14.98 -16.50 -8.96
C GLY A 650 13.59 -17.04 -9.34
N ILE A 651 12.66 -17.19 -8.41
CA ILE A 651 11.30 -17.67 -8.73
C ILE A 651 10.37 -16.52 -9.11
N ASP A 652 9.97 -16.42 -10.38
CA ASP A 652 9.03 -15.41 -10.86
C ASP A 652 7.57 -15.73 -10.43
N ILE A 653 7.21 -15.30 -9.22
CA ILE A 653 5.82 -15.25 -8.73
C ILE A 653 5.46 -13.77 -8.60
N LYS A 654 4.72 -13.25 -9.57
CA LYS A 654 4.17 -11.89 -9.54
C LYS A 654 2.83 -11.89 -8.80
N ASP A 655 2.46 -10.75 -8.22
CA ASP A 655 1.15 -10.49 -7.58
C ASP A 655 0.86 -11.27 -6.30
N VAL A 656 1.84 -11.34 -5.40
CA VAL A 656 1.62 -11.78 -4.02
C VAL A 656 1.02 -10.62 -3.22
N SER A 657 -0.06 -10.89 -2.49
CA SER A 657 -0.79 -9.91 -1.66
C SER A 657 -0.04 -9.54 -0.37
N LEU A 658 0.70 -10.50 0.20
CA LEU A 658 1.38 -10.35 1.48
C LEU A 658 2.67 -11.18 1.53
N VAL A 659 3.77 -10.51 1.87
CA VAL A 659 5.05 -11.15 2.21
C VAL A 659 5.31 -11.00 3.71
N LEU A 660 5.43 -12.13 4.39
CA LEU A 660 5.72 -12.22 5.82
C LEU A 660 7.15 -12.71 6.04
N ASN A 661 7.98 -11.85 6.61
CA ASN A 661 9.32 -12.24 7.07
C ASN A 661 9.20 -12.80 8.49
N TYR A 662 9.04 -14.11 8.62
CA TYR A 662 8.96 -14.79 9.92
C TYR A 662 10.32 -14.76 10.65
N ASP A 663 11.39 -15.01 9.89
CA ASP A 663 12.76 -14.75 10.32
C ASP A 663 13.33 -13.60 9.50
N MET A 664 14.01 -12.64 10.14
CA MET A 664 14.68 -11.57 9.41
C MET A 664 15.82 -12.13 8.55
N ALA A 665 15.99 -11.58 7.34
CA ALA A 665 17.09 -11.96 6.46
C ALA A 665 18.45 -11.61 7.07
N LYS A 666 19.49 -12.36 6.70
CA LYS A 666 20.86 -12.14 7.21
C LYS A 666 21.56 -10.95 6.56
N SER A 667 21.18 -10.59 5.34
CA SER A 667 21.68 -9.43 4.62
C SER A 667 20.52 -8.54 4.16
N ILE A 668 20.82 -7.27 3.93
CA ILE A 668 19.83 -6.31 3.41
C ILE A 668 19.40 -6.65 1.98
N GLU A 669 20.31 -7.15 1.15
CA GLU A 669 20.03 -7.59 -0.21
C GLU A 669 19.02 -8.74 -0.23
N ASP A 670 19.16 -9.70 0.68
CA ASP A 670 18.18 -10.78 0.83
C ASP A 670 16.83 -10.27 1.28
N TYR A 671 16.81 -9.34 2.23
CA TYR A 671 15.58 -8.69 2.64
C TYR A 671 14.89 -8.01 1.45
N THR A 672 15.62 -7.22 0.67
CA THR A 672 15.13 -6.54 -0.55
C THR A 672 14.58 -7.56 -1.57
N HIS A 673 15.28 -8.67 -1.80
CA HIS A 673 14.81 -9.73 -2.70
C HIS A 673 13.55 -10.46 -2.23
N ARG A 674 13.34 -10.57 -0.91
CA ARG A 674 12.12 -11.14 -0.31
C ARG A 674 10.92 -10.22 -0.49
N ILE A 675 11.08 -8.94 -0.18
CA ILE A 675 10.01 -7.94 -0.26
C ILE A 675 9.67 -7.52 -1.69
N GLY A 676 10.59 -7.70 -2.63
CA GLY A 676 10.36 -7.46 -4.06
C GLY A 676 9.41 -8.46 -4.73
N ARG A 677 8.80 -9.40 -3.97
CA ARG A 677 7.82 -10.39 -4.46
C ARG A 677 6.37 -9.92 -4.35
N THR A 678 6.10 -8.83 -3.62
CA THR A 678 4.77 -8.22 -3.48
C THR A 678 4.65 -6.95 -4.30
N GLY A 679 3.45 -6.73 -4.84
CA GLY A 679 3.00 -5.41 -5.25
C GLY A 679 2.17 -4.73 -4.17
N ILE A 680 2.71 -4.52 -2.96
CA ILE A 680 2.15 -3.77 -1.78
C ILE A 680 1.82 -4.67 -0.54
N ILE A 681 2.13 -4.16 0.67
CA ILE A 681 1.90 -4.63 2.07
C ILE A 681 3.01 -5.47 2.77
N TYR A 682 3.53 -4.97 3.92
CA TYR A 682 4.63 -5.56 4.69
C TYR A 682 4.43 -5.59 6.22
N VAL A 683 4.80 -6.70 6.87
CA VAL A 683 4.84 -6.84 8.35
C VAL A 683 6.08 -7.64 8.78
N PRO A 684 7.19 -6.99 9.23
CA PRO A 684 8.35 -7.71 9.78
C PRO A 684 8.29 -7.94 11.31
N PHE A 685 8.84 -9.08 11.77
CA PHE A 685 9.09 -9.36 13.20
C PHE A 685 10.58 -9.27 13.53
N PHE A 686 10.96 -8.39 14.47
CA PHE A 686 12.33 -8.25 14.99
C PHE A 686 12.51 -8.96 16.34
N CYS A 687 13.75 -9.39 16.60
CA CYS A 687 14.22 -9.78 17.94
C CYS A 687 14.82 -8.57 18.67
#